data_AF-A0A1H9VWB7-F1
#
_entry.id   AF-A0A1H9VWB7-F1
#
_cell.length_a   1.000
_cell.length_b   1.000
_cell.length_c   1.000
_cell.angle_alpha   90.00
_cell.angle_beta   90.00
_cell.angle_gamma   90.00
#
_symmetry.space_group_name_H-M   'P 1'
#
loop_
_entity.id
_entity.type
_entity.pdbx_description
1 polymer ?
#
loop_
_entity_poly.entity_id
_entity_poly.type
_entity_poly.pdbx_seq_one_letter_code
_entity_poly.pdbx_strand_id
1 'polypeptide(L)'
;MLAETTLTQSIVPPKPEDEQEPPKTELLTRSDTGSGSFPGTGRRTGSRASGRGRLGAGLVEVPVVPVKDPASAVLENPVVAENKRFCTNCGAQVGRGVDGAPGEAEGTCATCGQDFNFRPRLFRGDLVGGQYEVLGSIAYGGLGWIYLAKDHNVSDRWVVLKGMIDTGDATSMASVVAERRFLAEVEHPNVVKIYNFVEHPDPNTGSMVGYIVMEYVGGQSLRQLALEHHRQTGRAEPLPIGQVIAYGLEILPAIGYLHSIDMLYCDLKPDNVIQAGEQLKLIDLGAVRKTDDYESPLFFTAGYAAPELAAEGATIASDIYTVGRTLAVLSIEFAGYTTRYKHTLPGPDAEPLFALFGSYYRVLHRATHADPARRFTSAEEMADQLTGVLREVMALGSGKPRPGLSTVFGLETKTFGASDALPVPSPAEVATVLPLPLVDADDPAAVALASITATEPAELVAALASAPQDSIEVRLRMVKARLDQGDLRAAGAELDAVRRMPRSPADWRPDWFHGLLALANNAPKAAREAFARVYDAVPGEIAPKLALAVSAELAGDHFAAARFYELVWRTDHSFVSAAFGLARVYLAQGGRAGAIEVLEAVPDTSSHHVAAQVAAIKVKARGHEVERVVEHELHDAAKRLERLALDAERRTRLAAEVLEAAYGWVKAGKPGANPSNAQRTVLGCELSERELRFGLERCYRALARLASSPEQRHALVDQANAIRPRTLT
;
A
#
# COMPACT_ATOMS: atom_id res chain seq x y z
N MET A 1 20.45 7.11 -18.33
CA MET A 1 20.20 8.55 -18.56
C MET A 1 19.71 9.27 -17.29
N LEU A 2 20.37 9.10 -16.14
CA LEU A 2 20.02 9.79 -14.87
C LEU A 2 20.75 11.14 -14.68
N ALA A 3 21.17 11.76 -15.80
CA ALA A 3 22.07 12.92 -15.84
C ALA A 3 21.37 14.28 -15.81
N GLU A 4 20.04 14.33 -15.61
CA GLU A 4 19.37 15.61 -15.34
C GLU A 4 19.76 16.09 -13.94
N THR A 5 20.62 17.11 -13.89
CA THR A 5 20.98 17.80 -12.65
C THR A 5 19.74 18.51 -12.12
N THR A 6 19.19 18.02 -11.02
CA THR A 6 18.05 18.65 -10.34
C THR A 6 18.53 19.90 -9.61
N LEU A 7 18.09 21.06 -10.09
CA LEU A 7 18.41 22.35 -9.47
C LEU A 7 17.42 22.64 -8.34
N THR A 8 17.96 22.97 -7.16
CA THR A 8 17.18 23.59 -6.08
C THR A 8 16.76 24.99 -6.52
N GLN A 9 15.49 25.32 -6.32
CA GLN A 9 14.87 26.60 -6.65
C GLN A 9 14.31 27.22 -5.38
N SER A 10 14.10 28.54 -5.39
CA SER A 10 13.45 29.27 -4.31
C SER A 10 12.36 30.20 -4.83
N ILE A 11 11.29 30.36 -4.06
CA ILE A 11 10.22 31.33 -4.32
C ILE A 11 9.80 32.03 -3.02
N VAL A 12 9.31 33.26 -3.11
CA VAL A 12 8.68 33.94 -1.97
C VAL A 12 7.25 33.42 -1.85
N PRO A 13 6.79 32.97 -0.67
CA PRO A 13 5.42 32.52 -0.49
C PRO A 13 4.42 33.65 -0.79
N PRO A 14 3.22 33.34 -1.31
CA PRO A 14 2.15 34.31 -1.37
C PRO A 14 1.72 34.68 0.06
N LYS A 15 1.52 35.97 0.32
CA LYS A 15 0.93 36.43 1.58
C LYS A 15 -0.54 35.96 1.63
N PRO A 16 -1.02 35.39 2.74
CA PRO A 16 -2.44 35.12 2.88
C PRO A 16 -3.22 36.42 2.69
N GLU A 17 -4.29 36.38 1.91
CA GLU A 17 -5.28 37.46 1.92
C GLU A 17 -5.86 37.52 3.35
N ASP A 18 -6.13 38.74 3.86
CA ASP A 18 -6.76 38.94 5.18
C ASP A 18 -8.14 38.24 5.21
N GLU A 19 -8.15 36.94 5.52
CA GLU A 19 -9.36 36.22 5.88
C GLU A 19 -9.78 36.65 7.28
N GLN A 20 -11.04 37.09 7.38
CA GLN A 20 -11.67 37.59 8.59
C GLN A 20 -11.37 36.72 9.80
N GLU A 21 -10.97 37.36 10.91
CA GLU A 21 -10.74 36.74 12.23
C GLU A 21 -11.75 35.60 12.49
N PRO A 22 -11.31 34.36 12.76
CA PRO A 22 -12.22 33.35 13.27
C PRO A 22 -12.78 33.82 14.63
N PRO A 23 -14.04 33.48 14.98
CA PRO A 23 -14.63 33.93 16.22
C PRO A 23 -13.78 33.48 17.41
N LYS A 24 -13.35 34.45 18.22
CA LYS A 24 -12.60 34.24 19.46
C LYS A 24 -13.35 33.23 20.32
N THR A 25 -12.78 32.04 20.45
CA THR A 25 -13.24 31.03 21.39
C THR A 25 -12.82 31.51 22.77
N GLU A 26 -13.78 31.97 23.59
CA GLU A 26 -13.53 32.33 24.98
C GLU A 26 -12.98 31.13 25.74
N LEU A 27 -11.73 31.25 26.19
CA LEU A 27 -11.11 30.36 27.16
C LEU A 27 -11.90 30.44 28.48
N LEU A 28 -12.82 29.49 28.68
CA LEU A 28 -13.41 29.25 29.99
C LEU A 28 -12.38 28.56 30.87
N THR A 29 -11.87 29.32 31.83
CA THR A 29 -11.12 28.84 32.98
C THR A 29 -11.94 27.81 33.75
N ARG A 30 -11.43 26.57 33.87
CA ARG A 30 -11.94 25.57 34.81
C ARG A 30 -10.86 25.24 35.83
N SER A 31 -11.19 25.54 37.08
CA SER A 31 -10.46 25.21 38.29
C SER A 31 -10.46 23.71 38.58
N ASP A 32 -9.31 23.22 39.03
CA ASP A 32 -9.12 21.91 39.65
C ASP A 32 -10.08 21.67 40.82
N THR A 33 -10.60 20.44 40.93
CA THR A 33 -10.62 19.57 42.13
C THR A 33 -11.56 18.38 41.89
N GLY A 34 -11.09 17.15 42.15
CA GLY A 34 -11.97 15.98 42.24
C GLY A 34 -11.32 14.64 41.94
N SER A 35 -10.65 14.08 42.95
CA SER A 35 -10.19 12.69 43.01
C SER A 35 -11.33 11.66 42.82
N GLY A 36 -11.12 10.67 41.96
CA GLY A 36 -11.98 9.49 41.85
C GLY A 36 -11.24 8.32 41.21
N SER A 37 -10.90 7.32 42.02
CA SER A 37 -10.17 6.11 41.65
C SER A 37 -10.86 5.29 40.54
N PHE A 38 -10.12 4.98 39.47
CA PHE A 38 -10.50 3.97 38.48
C PHE A 38 -9.82 2.62 38.80
N PRO A 39 -10.53 1.48 38.77
CA PRO A 39 -9.92 0.17 38.78
C PRO A 39 -9.32 -0.12 37.40
N GLY A 40 -8.02 -0.35 37.35
CA GLY A 40 -7.32 -0.71 36.14
C GLY A 40 -7.71 -2.09 35.60
N THR A 41 -7.91 -2.18 34.29
CA THR A 41 -7.88 -3.44 33.55
C THR A 41 -6.84 -3.35 32.44
N GLY A 42 -5.64 -3.85 32.77
CA GLY A 42 -4.93 -4.80 31.91
C GLY A 42 -4.50 -4.33 30.51
N ARG A 43 -3.62 -3.33 30.47
CA ARG A 43 -2.65 -3.15 29.39
C ARG A 43 -1.92 -4.47 29.12
N ARG A 44 -2.15 -5.10 27.96
CA ARG A 44 -1.12 -5.95 27.33
C ARG A 44 -0.35 -5.08 26.34
N THR A 45 0.44 -4.17 26.87
CA THR A 45 1.67 -3.74 26.19
C THR A 45 2.58 -4.95 26.16
N GLY A 46 2.47 -5.74 25.09
CA GLY A 46 3.57 -6.57 24.67
C GLY A 46 4.71 -5.62 24.36
N SER A 47 5.68 -5.54 25.27
CA SER A 47 6.99 -4.96 25.00
C SER A 47 7.55 -5.69 23.78
N ARG A 48 7.33 -5.13 22.58
CA ARG A 48 8.25 -5.38 21.48
C ARG A 48 9.55 -4.77 21.97
N ALA A 49 10.43 -5.63 22.44
CA ALA A 49 11.84 -5.32 22.49
C ALA A 49 12.20 -4.62 21.17
N SER A 50 12.97 -3.55 21.27
CA SER A 50 13.58 -2.79 20.18
C SER A 50 14.51 -3.68 19.35
N GLY A 51 13.93 -4.66 18.66
CA GLY A 51 14.62 -5.62 17.82
C GLY A 51 14.98 -4.95 16.51
N ARG A 52 16.21 -4.41 16.46
CA ARG A 52 17.09 -4.26 15.29
C ARG A 52 16.40 -4.12 13.92
N GLY A 53 16.53 -2.91 13.37
CA GLY A 53 16.45 -2.53 11.96
C GLY A 53 16.01 -3.59 10.96
N ARG A 54 14.71 -3.71 10.71
CA ARG A 54 14.25 -4.44 9.53
C ARG A 54 13.47 -3.51 8.64
N LEU A 55 14.22 -2.80 7.80
CA LEU A 55 13.69 -2.14 6.60
C LEU A 55 12.71 -3.09 5.90
N GLY A 56 11.49 -2.60 5.64
CA GLY A 56 10.44 -3.38 4.97
C GLY A 56 9.52 -4.17 5.90
N ALA A 57 9.39 -3.77 7.17
CA ALA A 57 8.41 -4.30 8.12
C ALA A 57 8.45 -5.83 8.31
N GLY A 58 9.61 -6.46 8.03
CA GLY A 58 9.77 -7.92 8.00
C GLY A 58 9.10 -8.64 6.83
N LEU A 59 8.53 -7.90 5.87
CA LEU A 59 7.91 -8.42 4.64
C LEU A 59 8.91 -8.51 3.48
N VAL A 60 9.91 -7.64 3.46
CA VAL A 60 10.94 -7.53 2.42
C VAL A 60 12.33 -7.62 3.05
N GLU A 61 13.25 -8.31 2.36
CA GLU A 61 14.67 -8.26 2.68
C GLU A 61 15.33 -7.16 1.84
N VAL A 62 15.81 -6.12 2.52
CA VAL A 62 16.51 -5.00 1.88
C VAL A 62 18.01 -5.19 2.08
N PRO A 63 18.84 -5.11 1.02
CA PRO A 63 20.29 -5.24 1.15
C PRO A 63 20.87 -4.26 2.16
N VAL A 64 21.70 -4.75 3.07
CA VAL A 64 22.36 -3.92 4.09
C VAL A 64 23.45 -3.08 3.44
N VAL A 65 23.44 -1.78 3.71
CA VAL A 65 24.51 -0.87 3.26
C VAL A 65 25.54 -0.75 4.39
N PRO A 66 26.78 -1.21 4.21
CA PRO A 66 27.78 -1.16 5.28
C PRO A 66 28.07 0.29 5.66
N VAL A 67 28.15 0.55 6.97
CA VAL A 67 28.59 1.86 7.48
C VAL A 67 30.08 1.99 7.18
N LYS A 68 30.43 3.03 6.41
CA LYS A 68 31.83 3.29 6.04
C LYS A 68 32.56 3.99 7.18
N ASP A 69 33.88 3.77 7.26
CA ASP A 69 34.76 4.56 8.11
C ASP A 69 34.65 6.04 7.69
N PRO A 70 34.28 6.97 8.59
CA PRO A 70 34.13 8.38 8.27
C PRO A 70 35.35 8.97 7.56
N ALA A 71 36.56 8.56 7.95
CA ALA A 71 37.80 9.06 7.34
C ALA A 71 37.89 8.73 5.83
N SER A 72 37.33 7.59 5.40
CA SER A 72 37.29 7.17 4.00
C SER A 72 36.35 8.01 3.12
N ALA A 73 35.48 8.84 3.72
CA ALA A 73 34.59 9.72 2.99
C ALA A 73 35.27 11.02 2.52
N VAL A 74 36.43 11.37 3.08
CA VAL A 74 37.16 12.59 2.73
C VAL A 74 37.73 12.47 1.32
N LEU A 75 37.40 13.44 0.47
CA LEU A 75 37.88 13.51 -0.90
C LEU A 75 39.37 13.89 -0.92
N GLU A 76 40.17 13.14 -1.68
CA GLU A 76 41.60 13.45 -1.86
C GLU A 76 41.81 14.76 -2.63
N ASN A 77 40.98 15.01 -3.66
CA ASN A 77 41.03 16.22 -4.48
C ASN A 77 39.61 16.81 -4.63
N PRO A 78 39.17 17.69 -3.71
CA PRO A 78 37.83 18.24 -3.70
C PRO A 78 37.64 19.27 -4.82
N VAL A 79 37.24 18.79 -6.00
CA VAL A 79 36.90 19.61 -7.16
C VAL A 79 35.49 19.27 -7.63
N VAL A 80 34.65 20.29 -7.83
CA VAL A 80 33.34 20.10 -8.46
C VAL A 80 33.56 19.83 -9.94
N ALA A 81 33.09 18.67 -10.42
CA ALA A 81 33.15 18.32 -11.83
C ALA A 81 32.39 19.36 -12.68
N GLU A 82 32.91 19.71 -13.86
CA GLU A 82 32.36 20.78 -14.70
C GLU A 82 30.88 20.59 -15.02
N ASN A 83 30.47 19.36 -15.33
CA ASN A 83 29.07 19.04 -15.63
C ASN A 83 28.10 19.29 -14.46
N LYS A 84 28.62 19.51 -13.24
CA LYS A 84 27.85 19.82 -12.03
C LYS A 84 27.92 21.30 -11.61
N ARG A 85 28.61 22.16 -12.37
CA ARG A 85 28.77 23.58 -12.03
C ARG A 85 27.61 24.40 -12.59
N PHE A 86 26.75 24.94 -11.73
CA PHE A 86 25.63 25.77 -12.16
C PHE A 86 25.59 27.03 -11.31
N CYS A 87 25.16 28.15 -11.91
CA CYS A 87 24.97 29.40 -11.20
C CYS A 87 23.87 29.22 -10.16
N THR A 88 24.14 29.56 -8.91
CA THR A 88 23.17 29.45 -7.80
C THR A 88 22.00 30.41 -7.94
N ASN A 89 22.19 31.53 -8.65
CA ASN A 89 21.15 32.54 -8.85
C ASN A 89 20.23 32.20 -10.05
N CYS A 90 20.80 31.96 -11.24
CA CYS A 90 19.99 31.80 -12.47
C CYS A 90 19.97 30.37 -13.04
N GLY A 91 20.70 29.42 -12.45
CA GLY A 91 20.77 28.04 -12.92
C GLY A 91 21.57 27.82 -14.21
N ALA A 92 22.18 28.86 -14.78
CA ALA A 92 22.99 28.75 -16.00
C ALA A 92 24.24 27.88 -15.78
N GLN A 93 24.71 27.22 -16.84
CA GLN A 93 25.99 26.50 -16.82
C GLN A 93 27.15 27.49 -16.68
N VAL A 94 28.03 27.27 -15.71
CA VAL A 94 29.17 28.17 -15.40
C VAL A 94 30.45 27.39 -15.20
N GLY A 95 31.61 28.00 -15.42
CA GLY A 95 32.91 27.33 -15.25
C GLY A 95 33.06 26.07 -16.12
N ARG A 96 32.57 26.14 -17.37
CA ARG A 96 32.71 25.10 -18.40
C ARG A 96 34.01 25.30 -19.16
N GLY A 97 34.68 24.20 -19.51
CA GLY A 97 35.84 24.23 -20.38
C GLY A 97 35.49 24.62 -21.82
N VAL A 98 36.47 25.22 -22.51
CA VAL A 98 36.39 25.61 -23.92
C VAL A 98 37.62 25.05 -24.62
N ASP A 99 37.44 24.48 -25.81
CA ASP A 99 38.54 23.95 -26.66
C ASP A 99 39.50 22.98 -25.97
N GLY A 100 38.99 22.18 -25.02
CA GLY A 100 39.78 21.18 -24.29
C GLY A 100 40.56 21.71 -23.09
N ALA A 101 40.53 23.02 -22.81
CA ALA A 101 40.99 23.57 -21.54
C ALA A 101 39.90 23.43 -20.47
N PRO A 102 40.24 23.03 -19.23
CA PRO A 102 39.27 22.93 -18.15
C PRO A 102 38.70 24.31 -17.79
N GLY A 103 37.41 24.35 -17.49
CA GLY A 103 36.74 25.57 -17.04
C GLY A 103 37.20 25.98 -15.64
N GLU A 104 37.27 27.29 -15.40
CA GLU A 104 37.63 27.82 -14.09
C GLU A 104 36.59 27.43 -13.02
N ALA A 105 37.09 27.13 -11.82
CA ALA A 105 36.25 26.77 -10.67
C ALA A 105 35.69 28.00 -9.93
N GLU A 106 36.14 29.20 -10.28
CA GLU A 106 35.70 30.47 -9.72
C GLU A 106 35.59 31.52 -10.83
N GLY A 107 34.67 32.47 -10.69
CA GLY A 107 34.46 33.53 -11.68
C GLY A 107 33.06 34.13 -11.61
N THR A 108 32.67 34.87 -12.64
CA THR A 108 31.35 35.50 -12.77
C THR A 108 30.46 34.76 -13.75
N CYS A 109 29.18 34.60 -13.41
CA CYS A 109 28.19 34.03 -14.31
C CYS A 109 28.00 34.96 -15.52
N ALA A 110 28.28 34.47 -16.72
CA ALA A 110 28.10 35.24 -17.96
C ALA A 110 26.64 35.66 -18.23
N THR A 111 25.66 34.98 -17.62
CA THR A 111 24.23 35.23 -17.84
C THR A 111 23.67 36.29 -16.90
N CYS A 112 24.01 36.26 -15.60
CA CYS A 112 23.42 37.16 -14.60
C CYS A 112 24.44 37.99 -13.80
N GLY A 113 25.74 37.83 -14.06
CA GLY A 113 26.81 38.55 -13.37
C GLY A 113 27.15 38.06 -11.96
N GLN A 114 26.40 37.08 -11.41
CA GLN A 114 26.64 36.54 -10.07
C GLN A 114 27.99 35.83 -9.98
N ASP A 115 28.78 36.12 -8.94
CA ASP A 115 30.00 35.38 -8.62
C ASP A 115 29.69 33.93 -8.24
N PHE A 116 30.47 32.99 -8.80
CA PHE A 116 30.48 31.59 -8.41
C PHE A 116 31.87 31.20 -7.90
N ASN A 117 31.89 30.37 -6.86
CA ASN A 117 33.12 29.74 -6.38
C ASN A 117 32.81 28.29 -5.96
N PHE A 118 33.42 27.35 -6.67
CA PHE A 118 33.27 25.91 -6.46
C PHE A 118 34.42 25.31 -5.64
N ARG A 119 35.32 26.13 -5.08
CA ARG A 119 36.40 25.67 -4.20
C ARG A 119 35.91 25.49 -2.76
N PRO A 120 36.52 24.56 -1.99
CA PRO A 120 36.27 24.46 -0.56
C PRO A 120 36.54 25.77 0.17
N ARG A 121 35.69 26.08 1.15
CA ARG A 121 35.83 27.24 2.05
C ARG A 121 36.48 26.88 3.39
N LEU A 122 36.45 25.60 3.75
CA LEU A 122 37.14 25.05 4.93
C LEU A 122 38.17 24.03 4.48
N PHE A 123 39.31 24.03 5.16
CA PHE A 123 40.46 23.19 4.89
C PHE A 123 40.79 22.29 6.08
N ARG A 124 41.53 21.22 5.80
CA ARG A 124 41.98 20.31 6.85
C ARG A 124 42.81 21.06 7.89
N GLY A 125 42.46 20.89 9.16
CA GLY A 125 43.11 21.54 10.31
C GLY A 125 42.40 22.82 10.77
N ASP A 126 41.45 23.35 10.02
CA ASP A 126 40.65 24.50 10.46
C ASP A 126 39.85 24.12 11.72
N LEU A 127 39.88 24.99 12.72
CA LEU A 127 39.12 24.82 13.97
C LEU A 127 37.90 25.76 13.96
N VAL A 128 36.78 25.26 13.47
CA VAL A 128 35.52 26.01 13.33
C VAL A 128 34.87 26.17 14.70
N GLY A 129 34.47 27.40 15.04
CA GLY A 129 33.84 27.71 16.34
C GLY A 129 34.71 27.38 17.56
N GLY A 130 36.03 27.19 17.38
CA GLY A 130 36.93 26.76 18.46
C GLY A 130 36.71 25.32 18.94
N GLN A 131 35.90 24.51 18.25
CA GLN A 131 35.45 23.20 18.72
C GLN A 131 35.60 22.10 17.66
N TYR A 132 35.38 22.42 16.39
CA TYR A 132 35.26 21.42 15.32
C TYR A 132 36.49 21.45 14.42
N GLU A 133 37.35 20.44 14.53
CA GLU A 133 38.53 20.28 13.67
C GLU A 133 38.13 19.67 12.33
N VAL A 134 38.25 20.45 11.25
CA VAL A 134 37.93 20.02 9.89
C VAL A 134 38.97 19.03 9.39
N LEU A 135 38.51 17.91 8.83
CA LEU A 135 39.34 16.86 8.26
C LEU A 135 39.35 16.87 6.72
N GLY A 136 38.34 17.50 6.12
CA GLY A 136 38.27 17.75 4.68
C GLY A 136 36.85 17.67 4.14
N SER A 137 36.69 17.91 2.84
CA SER A 137 35.40 17.86 2.17
C SER A 137 34.99 16.42 1.83
N ILE A 138 33.71 16.09 2.00
CA ILE A 138 33.16 14.75 1.70
C ILE A 138 32.19 14.76 0.52
N ALA A 139 31.52 15.87 0.27
CA ALA A 139 30.55 16.01 -0.81
C ALA A 139 30.35 17.47 -1.19
N TYR A 140 29.80 17.69 -2.39
CA TYR A 140 29.34 19.01 -2.85
C TYR A 140 27.86 18.90 -3.20
N GLY A 141 27.03 19.82 -2.68
CA GLY A 141 25.59 19.87 -2.88
C GLY A 141 25.07 21.26 -3.23
N GLY A 142 23.75 21.46 -3.18
CA GLY A 142 23.10 22.71 -3.61
C GLY A 142 23.53 23.96 -2.82
N LEU A 143 23.93 23.80 -1.55
CA LEU A 143 24.40 24.89 -0.68
C LEU A 143 25.94 24.95 -0.56
N GLY A 144 26.65 24.25 -1.44
CA GLY A 144 28.11 24.20 -1.45
C GLY A 144 28.70 22.92 -0.86
N TRP A 145 29.93 23.03 -0.37
CA TRP A 145 30.70 21.92 0.18
C TRP A 145 30.18 21.45 1.54
N ILE A 146 30.27 20.14 1.74
CA ILE A 146 29.97 19.43 2.97
C ILE A 146 31.31 18.91 3.51
N TYR A 147 31.58 19.16 4.79
CA TYR A 147 32.87 18.88 5.42
C TYR A 147 32.71 17.87 6.55
N LEU A 148 33.70 17.01 6.71
CA LEU A 148 33.84 16.14 7.88
C LEU A 148 34.72 16.83 8.92
N ALA A 149 34.33 16.74 10.19
CA ALA A 149 35.12 17.23 11.30
C ALA A 149 35.02 16.33 12.53
N LYS A 150 35.92 16.57 13.49
CA LYS A 150 35.84 16.01 14.85
C LYS A 150 35.36 17.07 15.82
N ASP A 151 34.42 16.70 16.67
CA ASP A 151 33.93 17.51 17.78
C ASP A 151 34.74 17.20 19.05
N HIS A 152 35.71 18.05 19.36
CA HIS A 152 36.62 17.84 20.50
C HIS A 152 35.93 17.95 21.86
N ASN A 153 34.78 18.62 21.94
CA ASN A 153 34.04 18.75 23.21
C ASN A 153 33.22 17.50 23.53
N VAL A 154 33.03 16.59 22.57
CA VAL A 154 32.19 15.40 22.73
C VAL A 154 32.95 14.16 22.26
N SER A 155 34.03 13.83 22.97
CA SER A 155 34.83 12.59 22.76
C SER A 155 35.29 12.37 21.32
N ASP A 156 35.72 13.43 20.63
CA ASP A 156 36.18 13.40 19.23
C ASP A 156 35.21 12.73 18.26
N ARG A 157 33.89 12.83 18.52
CA ARG A 157 32.88 12.26 17.64
C ARG A 157 32.92 12.91 16.26
N TRP A 158 32.55 12.13 15.26
CA TRP A 158 32.45 12.59 13.88
C TRP A 158 31.20 13.44 13.67
N VAL A 159 31.38 14.61 13.07
CA VAL A 159 30.31 15.52 12.70
C VAL A 159 30.48 16.01 11.27
N VAL A 160 29.38 16.50 10.70
CA VAL A 160 29.37 17.13 9.38
C VAL A 160 29.08 18.61 9.52
N LEU A 161 29.83 19.44 8.79
CA LEU A 161 29.56 20.87 8.65
C LEU A 161 29.03 21.17 7.24
N LYS A 162 27.98 21.98 7.17
CA LYS A 162 27.40 22.47 5.92
C LYS A 162 27.20 23.99 6.02
N GLY A 163 27.65 24.73 5.01
CA GLY A 163 27.47 26.19 4.96
C GLY A 163 26.00 26.58 4.83
N MET A 164 25.60 27.65 5.49
CA MET A 164 24.28 28.27 5.31
C MET A 164 24.33 29.30 4.18
N ILE A 165 23.22 29.47 3.44
CA ILE A 165 23.12 30.50 2.39
C ILE A 165 23.25 31.88 3.04
N ASP A 166 24.17 32.67 2.53
CA ASP A 166 24.23 34.13 2.70
C ASP A 166 23.14 34.74 1.82
N THR A 167 22.05 35.23 2.40
CA THR A 167 20.90 35.78 1.66
C THR A 167 21.17 37.19 1.11
N GLY A 168 22.39 37.72 1.24
CA GLY A 168 22.81 38.95 0.57
C GLY A 168 22.22 40.25 1.16
N ASP A 169 21.27 40.14 2.09
CA ASP A 169 20.84 41.25 2.92
C ASP A 169 21.69 41.31 4.20
N ALA A 170 22.01 42.53 4.63
CA ALA A 170 22.71 42.83 5.87
C ALA A 170 21.91 42.50 7.14
N THR A 171 21.09 41.44 7.10
CA THR A 171 20.49 40.82 8.27
C THR A 171 21.58 40.05 9.00
N SER A 172 21.79 40.35 10.29
CA SER A 172 22.80 39.67 11.10
C SER A 172 22.64 38.15 10.99
N MET A 173 23.74 37.41 10.82
CA MET A 173 23.78 35.94 10.89
C MET A 173 23.11 35.39 12.17
N ALA A 174 23.05 36.19 13.24
CA ALA A 174 22.29 35.88 14.43
C ALA A 174 20.77 35.71 14.19
N SER A 175 20.19 36.43 13.21
CA SER A 175 18.81 36.24 12.75
C SER A 175 18.65 34.89 12.06
N VAL A 176 19.56 34.54 11.15
CA VAL A 176 19.55 33.23 10.44
C VAL A 176 19.69 32.06 11.41
N VAL A 177 20.56 32.19 12.42
CA VAL A 177 20.71 31.19 13.49
C VAL A 177 19.48 31.13 14.38
N ALA A 178 18.88 32.28 14.75
CA ALA A 178 17.65 32.32 15.54
C ALA A 178 16.47 31.70 14.78
N GLU A 179 16.35 32.00 13.49
CA GLU A 179 15.32 31.46 12.59
C GLU A 179 15.43 29.94 12.41
N ARG A 180 16.62 29.34 12.58
CA ARG A 180 16.85 27.90 12.39
C ARG A 180 17.05 27.10 13.68
N ARG A 181 16.99 27.75 14.84
CA ARG A 181 17.22 27.11 16.14
C ARG A 181 16.25 25.97 16.41
N PHE A 182 15.03 26.05 15.87
CA PHE A 182 14.01 25.01 16.00
C PHE A 182 14.46 23.66 15.40
N LEU A 183 15.39 23.66 14.43
CA LEU A 183 15.93 22.42 13.86
C LEU A 183 16.73 21.58 14.86
N ALA A 184 17.24 22.20 15.93
CA ALA A 184 17.92 21.49 17.01
C ALA A 184 16.95 20.75 17.95
N GLU A 185 15.66 21.07 17.92
CA GLU A 185 14.62 20.41 18.74
C GLU A 185 14.10 19.12 18.07
N VAL A 186 14.48 18.89 16.81
CA VAL A 186 14.07 17.71 16.03
C VAL A 186 14.81 16.47 16.51
N GLU A 187 14.08 15.55 17.14
CA GLU A 187 14.62 14.28 17.61
C GLU A 187 13.82 13.09 17.09
N HIS A 188 14.33 12.45 16.04
CA HIS A 188 13.76 11.24 15.49
C HIS A 188 14.86 10.30 14.96
N PRO A 189 14.77 8.97 15.12
CA PRO A 189 15.81 8.03 14.68
C PRO A 189 16.12 8.13 13.18
N ASN A 190 15.09 8.36 12.35
CA ASN A 190 15.22 8.48 10.90
C ASN A 190 15.40 9.93 10.41
N VAL A 191 15.71 10.88 11.29
CA VAL A 191 16.09 12.25 10.92
C VAL A 191 17.50 12.53 11.44
N VAL A 192 18.32 13.21 10.65
CA VAL A 192 19.67 13.62 11.04
C VAL A 192 19.60 14.55 12.26
N LYS A 193 20.44 14.30 13.26
CA LYS A 193 20.52 15.19 14.43
C LYS A 193 21.31 16.45 14.10
N ILE A 194 20.74 17.61 14.40
CA ILE A 194 21.45 18.89 14.40
C ILE A 194 22.05 19.10 15.79
N TYR A 195 23.37 19.29 15.85
CA TYR A 195 24.08 19.47 17.11
C TYR A 195 24.30 20.92 17.47
N ASN A 196 24.64 21.76 16.49
CA ASN A 196 25.02 23.14 16.76
C ASN A 196 24.94 24.02 15.51
N PHE A 197 25.00 25.33 15.72
CA PHE A 197 25.23 26.33 14.68
C PHE A 197 26.46 27.14 15.09
N VAL A 198 27.42 27.27 14.17
CA VAL A 198 28.70 27.95 14.42
C VAL A 198 29.04 28.89 13.30
N GLU A 199 29.95 29.82 13.56
CA GLU A 199 30.46 30.75 12.57
C GLU A 199 31.97 30.57 12.39
N HIS A 200 32.44 30.85 11.18
CA HIS A 200 33.87 30.86 10.87
C HIS A 200 34.16 31.89 9.77
N PRO A 201 35.28 32.64 9.85
CA PRO A 201 35.65 33.60 8.81
C PRO A 201 35.86 32.90 7.48
N ASP A 202 35.28 33.45 6.41
CA ASP A 202 35.57 33.04 5.05
C ASP A 202 37.02 33.40 4.70
N PRO A 203 37.81 32.47 4.14
CA PRO A 203 39.21 32.72 3.85
C PRO A 203 39.45 33.79 2.78
N ASN A 204 38.46 34.06 1.91
CA ASN A 204 38.59 35.03 0.83
C ASN A 204 38.08 36.42 1.24
N THR A 205 36.95 36.48 1.94
CA THR A 205 36.31 37.76 2.28
C THR A 205 36.60 38.23 3.72
N GLY A 206 37.00 37.32 4.60
CA GLY A 206 37.14 37.57 6.03
C GLY A 206 35.81 37.72 6.79
N SER A 207 34.68 37.69 6.09
CA SER A 207 33.34 37.78 6.69
C SER A 207 32.99 36.51 7.43
N MET A 208 32.25 36.62 8.54
CA MET A 208 31.78 35.45 9.29
C MET A 208 30.69 34.72 8.49
N VAL A 209 30.92 33.43 8.22
CA VAL A 209 29.98 32.54 7.53
C VAL A 209 29.45 31.53 8.53
N GLY A 210 28.12 31.34 8.53
CA GLY A 210 27.46 30.36 9.38
C GLY A 210 27.51 28.94 8.82
N TYR A 211 27.70 27.98 9.70
CA TYR A 211 27.69 26.55 9.44
C TYR A 211 26.72 25.85 10.38
N ILE A 212 25.93 24.93 9.84
CA ILE A 212 25.19 23.95 10.64
C ILE A 212 26.10 22.75 10.88
N VAL A 213 26.17 22.28 12.12
CA VAL A 213 26.88 21.03 12.48
C VAL A 213 25.88 19.95 12.88
N MET A 214 26.04 18.79 12.26
CA MET A 214 25.07 17.70 12.29
C MET A 214 25.73 16.33 12.37
N GLU A 215 24.93 15.31 12.65
CA GLU A 215 25.32 13.90 12.67
C GLU A 215 25.98 13.48 11.34
N TYR A 216 27.12 12.78 11.43
CA TYR A 216 27.68 12.08 10.29
C TYR A 216 26.92 10.77 10.02
N VAL A 217 26.34 10.64 8.81
CA VAL A 217 25.64 9.44 8.38
C VAL A 217 26.47 8.69 7.34
N GLY A 218 27.17 7.64 7.77
CA GLY A 218 28.17 6.89 6.98
C GLY A 218 27.60 5.88 5.97
N GLY A 219 26.49 6.22 5.31
CA GLY A 219 25.76 5.35 4.38
C GLY A 219 25.85 5.77 2.90
N GLN A 220 24.91 5.29 2.09
CA GLN A 220 24.71 5.71 0.70
C GLN A 220 23.34 6.35 0.53
N SER A 221 23.24 7.41 -0.28
CA SER A 221 21.93 7.99 -0.61
C SER A 221 21.10 7.03 -1.47
N LEU A 222 19.77 7.13 -1.41
CA LEU A 222 18.90 6.30 -2.26
C LEU A 222 19.17 6.54 -3.76
N ARG A 223 19.60 7.76 -4.14
CA ARG A 223 20.10 8.04 -5.50
C ARG A 223 21.37 7.26 -5.82
N GLN A 224 22.34 7.20 -4.92
CA GLN A 224 23.56 6.42 -5.12
C GLN A 224 23.24 4.93 -5.27
N LEU A 225 22.33 4.41 -4.45
CA LEU A 225 21.89 3.00 -4.53
C LEU A 225 21.18 2.71 -5.85
N ALA A 226 20.27 3.58 -6.31
CA ALA A 226 19.62 3.43 -7.60
C ALA A 226 20.63 3.47 -8.77
N LEU A 227 21.62 4.36 -8.71
CA LEU A 227 22.67 4.45 -9.73
C LEU A 227 23.62 3.25 -9.71
N GLU A 228 23.95 2.75 -8.53
CA GLU A 228 24.77 1.54 -8.36
C GLU A 228 24.04 0.30 -8.90
N HIS A 229 22.75 0.14 -8.58
CA HIS A 229 21.92 -0.93 -9.13
C HIS A 229 21.90 -0.89 -10.67
N HIS A 230 21.68 0.29 -11.26
CA HIS A 230 21.74 0.48 -12.71
C HIS A 230 23.06 0.04 -13.33
N ARG A 231 24.19 0.34 -12.67
CA ARG A 231 25.53 -0.08 -13.15
C ARG A 231 25.73 -1.58 -13.04
N GLN A 232 25.27 -2.20 -11.96
CA GLN A 232 25.42 -3.64 -11.72
C GLN A 232 24.60 -4.49 -12.71
N THR A 233 23.40 -4.04 -13.07
CA THR A 233 22.53 -4.78 -14.01
C THR A 233 22.89 -4.52 -15.47
N GLY A 234 23.69 -3.48 -15.76
CA GLY A 234 24.11 -3.10 -17.12
C GLY A 234 22.97 -2.56 -17.99
N ARG A 235 21.78 -2.33 -17.42
CA ARG A 235 20.57 -1.83 -18.08
C ARG A 235 19.86 -0.83 -17.18
N ALA A 236 19.03 0.05 -17.74
CA ALA A 236 18.22 1.03 -17.00
C ALA A 236 17.11 0.36 -16.18
N GLU A 237 17.51 -0.35 -15.13
CA GLU A 237 16.62 -1.05 -14.21
C GLU A 237 16.44 -0.21 -12.94
N PRO A 238 15.18 0.14 -12.59
CA PRO A 238 14.84 0.76 -11.32
C PRO A 238 15.09 -0.19 -10.13
N LEU A 239 14.98 0.31 -8.91
CA LEU A 239 15.08 -0.54 -7.74
C LEU A 239 13.88 -1.50 -7.65
N PRO A 240 14.06 -2.71 -7.09
CA PRO A 240 12.96 -3.64 -6.86
C PRO A 240 11.82 -2.98 -6.08
N ILE A 241 10.59 -3.13 -6.57
CA ILE A 241 9.43 -2.41 -6.04
C ILE A 241 9.22 -2.66 -4.52
N GLY A 242 9.45 -3.88 -4.03
CA GLY A 242 9.37 -4.18 -2.60
C GLY A 242 10.37 -3.38 -1.77
N GLN A 243 11.57 -3.12 -2.29
CA GLN A 243 12.60 -2.30 -1.66
C GLN A 243 12.21 -0.82 -1.67
N VAL A 244 11.64 -0.31 -2.77
CA VAL A 244 11.15 1.08 -2.86
C VAL A 244 10.02 1.34 -1.86
N ILE A 245 9.06 0.42 -1.78
CA ILE A 245 7.97 0.50 -0.81
C ILE A 245 8.51 0.44 0.63
N ALA A 246 9.48 -0.44 0.91
CA ALA A 246 10.15 -0.53 2.21
C ALA A 246 10.81 0.80 2.61
N TYR A 247 11.43 1.51 1.66
CA TYR A 247 11.95 2.85 1.91
C TYR A 247 10.85 3.85 2.26
N GLY A 248 9.75 3.85 1.50
CA GLY A 248 8.58 4.69 1.78
C GLY A 248 8.05 4.49 3.21
N LEU A 249 7.89 3.24 3.63
CA LEU A 249 7.40 2.90 4.96
C LEU A 249 8.35 3.28 6.10
N GLU A 250 9.65 3.35 5.84
CA GLU A 250 10.64 3.78 6.85
C GLU A 250 10.71 5.32 6.95
N ILE A 251 10.49 6.06 5.86
CA ILE A 251 10.54 7.54 5.88
C ILE A 251 9.24 8.19 6.34
N LEU A 252 8.07 7.59 6.06
CA LEU A 252 6.77 8.19 6.37
C LEU A 252 6.59 8.49 7.86
N PRO A 253 7.02 7.64 8.82
CA PRO A 253 7.00 7.98 10.24
C PRO A 253 7.82 9.23 10.60
N ALA A 254 8.95 9.46 9.92
CA ALA A 254 9.75 10.67 10.12
C ALA A 254 9.03 11.93 9.62
N ILE A 255 8.35 11.83 8.47
CA ILE A 255 7.52 12.90 7.93
C ILE A 255 6.32 13.18 8.84
N GLY A 256 5.61 12.15 9.29
CA GLY A 256 4.49 12.28 10.25
C GLY A 256 4.94 12.89 11.58
N TYR A 257 6.12 12.52 12.08
CA TYR A 257 6.71 13.17 13.25
C TYR A 257 6.91 14.67 13.05
N LEU A 258 7.50 15.10 11.93
CA LEU A 258 7.67 16.53 11.63
C LEU A 258 6.31 17.25 11.58
N HIS A 259 5.31 16.65 10.94
CA HIS A 259 3.95 17.19 10.87
C HIS A 259 3.33 17.33 12.26
N SER A 260 3.58 16.39 13.18
CA SER A 260 3.04 16.41 14.54
C SER A 260 3.61 17.52 15.45
N ILE A 261 4.71 18.14 15.03
CA ILE A 261 5.34 19.27 15.72
C ILE A 261 5.34 20.53 14.85
N ASP A 262 4.34 20.65 13.97
CA ASP A 262 4.08 21.80 13.11
C ASP A 262 5.24 22.18 12.18
N MET A 263 5.94 21.18 11.64
CA MET A 263 7.00 21.37 10.65
C MET A 263 6.78 20.58 9.36
N LEU A 264 7.30 21.11 8.27
CA LEU A 264 7.25 20.53 6.92
C LEU A 264 8.66 20.27 6.40
N TYR A 265 8.86 19.16 5.67
CA TYR A 265 10.18 18.77 5.16
C TYR A 265 10.56 19.50 3.86
N CYS A 266 9.60 19.72 2.97
CA CYS A 266 9.65 20.51 1.73
C CYS A 266 10.56 20.02 0.58
N ASP A 267 11.64 19.27 0.85
CA ASP A 267 12.60 18.85 -0.20
C ASP A 267 12.89 17.34 -0.17
N LEU A 268 11.86 16.50 -0.07
CA LEU A 268 12.06 15.06 -0.13
C LEU A 268 12.38 14.60 -1.55
N LYS A 269 13.53 13.93 -1.69
CA LYS A 269 14.05 13.33 -2.93
C LYS A 269 15.07 12.24 -2.58
N PRO A 270 15.40 11.33 -3.53
CA PRO A 270 16.36 10.25 -3.29
C PRO A 270 17.75 10.69 -2.79
N ASP A 271 18.17 11.92 -3.12
CA ASP A 271 19.45 12.49 -2.67
C ASP A 271 19.48 12.81 -1.17
N ASN A 272 18.32 13.12 -0.58
CA ASN A 272 18.20 13.59 0.80
C ASN A 272 17.88 12.46 1.80
N VAL A 273 17.90 11.21 1.33
CA VAL A 273 17.65 10.02 2.15
C VAL A 273 18.86 9.09 2.06
N ILE A 274 19.50 8.78 3.18
CA ILE A 274 20.64 7.87 3.26
C ILE A 274 20.25 6.57 3.94
N GLN A 275 20.63 5.44 3.33
CA GLN A 275 20.64 4.16 4.01
C GLN A 275 22.01 3.91 4.67
N ALA A 276 22.00 3.67 5.97
CA ALA A 276 23.17 3.26 6.75
C ALA A 276 22.81 2.00 7.56
N GLY A 277 23.46 0.89 7.25
CA GLY A 277 23.07 -0.43 7.75
C GLY A 277 21.66 -0.79 7.31
N GLU A 278 20.79 -0.97 8.30
CA GLU A 278 19.37 -1.30 8.14
C GLU A 278 18.45 -0.12 8.48
N GLN A 279 18.95 1.11 8.48
CA GLN A 279 18.18 2.32 8.79
C GLN A 279 18.21 3.31 7.64
N LEU A 280 17.11 4.05 7.45
CA LEU A 280 17.09 5.26 6.64
C LEU A 280 17.20 6.51 7.52
N LYS A 281 17.89 7.53 7.02
CA LYS A 281 17.92 8.86 7.64
C LYS A 281 17.68 9.94 6.59
N LEU A 282 16.80 10.89 6.93
CA LEU A 282 16.65 12.17 6.24
C LEU A 282 17.82 13.07 6.63
N ILE A 283 18.57 13.61 5.67
CA ILE A 283 19.86 14.28 5.95
C ILE A 283 19.93 15.77 5.60
N ASP A 284 18.93 16.34 4.92
CA ASP A 284 18.95 17.74 4.51
C ASP A 284 17.76 18.50 5.08
N LEU A 285 17.98 19.18 6.21
CA LEU A 285 16.95 20.01 6.86
C LEU A 285 16.95 21.46 6.36
N GLY A 286 17.68 21.79 5.29
CA GLY A 286 17.83 23.17 4.81
C GLY A 286 16.54 23.79 4.27
N ALA A 287 15.57 22.97 3.84
CA ALA A 287 14.25 23.40 3.37
C ALA A 287 13.15 23.23 4.43
N VAL A 288 13.48 22.64 5.59
CA VAL A 288 12.52 22.42 6.66
C VAL A 288 12.07 23.77 7.20
N ARG A 289 10.76 23.91 7.41
CA ARG A 289 10.12 25.13 7.89
C ARG A 289 8.98 24.79 8.83
N LYS A 290 8.52 25.78 9.59
CA LYS A 290 7.28 25.68 10.35
C LYS A 290 6.08 25.83 9.41
N THR A 291 4.96 25.21 9.78
CA THR A 291 3.71 25.28 9.00
C THR A 291 3.16 26.71 8.92
N ASP A 292 3.40 27.54 9.94
CA ASP A 292 2.97 28.94 10.03
C ASP A 292 3.99 29.96 9.47
N ASP A 293 5.11 29.48 8.94
CA ASP A 293 6.08 30.34 8.25
C ASP A 293 5.55 30.65 6.85
N TYR A 294 5.21 31.93 6.60
CA TYR A 294 4.80 32.45 5.28
C TYR A 294 5.74 33.55 4.76
N GLU A 295 6.82 33.85 5.48
CA GLU A 295 7.73 34.94 5.16
C GLU A 295 9.03 34.42 4.54
N SER A 296 9.52 33.28 5.02
CA SER A 296 10.78 32.71 4.56
C SER A 296 10.67 32.16 3.13
N PRO A 297 11.70 32.34 2.29
CA PRO A 297 11.77 31.73 0.97
C PRO A 297 11.53 30.21 1.01
N LEU A 298 10.68 29.70 0.12
CA LEU A 298 10.39 28.28 -0.06
C LEU A 298 11.44 27.66 -0.97
N PHE A 299 12.26 26.75 -0.44
CA PHE A 299 13.24 25.98 -1.21
C PHE A 299 12.67 24.63 -1.64
N PHE A 300 12.83 24.29 -2.91
CA PHE A 300 12.31 23.01 -3.45
C PHE A 300 13.11 22.54 -4.67
N THR A 301 12.91 21.29 -5.07
CA THR A 301 13.53 20.70 -6.25
C THR A 301 12.52 20.47 -7.38
N ALA A 302 12.82 21.00 -8.56
CA ALA A 302 11.98 20.82 -9.76
C ALA A 302 11.81 19.31 -10.09
N GLY A 303 10.57 18.92 -10.43
CA GLY A 303 10.21 17.52 -10.69
C GLY A 303 9.82 16.71 -9.45
N TYR A 304 10.00 17.25 -8.24
CA TYR A 304 9.50 16.68 -6.98
C TYR A 304 8.43 17.56 -6.31
N ALA A 305 8.57 18.88 -6.43
CA ALA A 305 7.67 19.84 -5.80
C ALA A 305 6.23 19.75 -6.32
N ALA A 306 5.29 19.97 -5.39
CA ALA A 306 3.87 20.03 -5.68
C ALA A 306 3.53 21.24 -6.59
N PRO A 307 2.55 21.11 -7.51
CA PRO A 307 2.21 22.17 -8.46
C PRO A 307 1.67 23.44 -7.80
N GLU A 308 0.98 23.32 -6.66
CA GLU A 308 0.38 24.42 -5.90
C GLU A 308 1.38 25.15 -5.01
N LEU A 309 2.60 24.62 -4.82
CA LEU A 309 3.59 25.15 -3.86
C LEU A 309 3.85 26.66 -4.02
N ALA A 310 3.83 27.15 -5.26
CA ALA A 310 4.05 28.56 -5.55
C ALA A 310 2.84 29.47 -5.34
N ALA A 311 1.62 28.91 -5.37
CA ALA A 311 0.38 29.65 -5.25
C ALA A 311 -0.24 29.55 -3.85
N GLU A 312 0.00 28.45 -3.13
CA GLU A 312 -0.65 28.13 -1.86
C GLU A 312 0.37 27.94 -0.71
N GLY A 313 1.67 27.89 -1.01
CA GLY A 313 2.71 27.61 -0.03
C GLY A 313 2.88 26.12 0.29
N ALA A 314 3.76 25.81 1.25
CA ALA A 314 4.00 24.44 1.68
C ALA A 314 2.95 23.99 2.71
N THR A 315 2.48 22.75 2.56
CA THR A 315 1.51 22.10 3.45
C THR A 315 1.88 20.63 3.66
N ILE A 316 1.19 19.95 4.59
CA ILE A 316 1.26 18.49 4.74
C ILE A 316 1.01 17.79 3.39
N ALA A 317 0.01 18.24 2.63
CA ALA A 317 -0.33 17.69 1.32
C ALA A 317 0.82 17.87 0.30
N SER A 318 1.59 18.95 0.40
CA SER A 318 2.77 19.17 -0.45
C SER A 318 3.93 18.21 -0.10
N ASP A 319 4.14 17.88 1.18
CA ASP A 319 5.12 16.86 1.59
C ASP A 319 4.71 15.48 1.08
N ILE A 320 3.43 15.10 1.24
CA ILE A 320 2.87 13.84 0.70
C ILE A 320 3.12 13.72 -0.81
N TYR A 321 2.99 14.83 -1.55
CA TYR A 321 3.32 14.87 -2.97
C TYR A 321 4.79 14.51 -3.23
N THR A 322 5.72 15.10 -2.48
CA THR A 322 7.16 14.81 -2.63
C THR A 322 7.51 13.35 -2.29
N VAL A 323 6.80 12.73 -1.33
CA VAL A 323 6.90 11.28 -1.05
C VAL A 323 6.50 10.48 -2.28
N GLY A 324 5.32 10.75 -2.86
CA GLY A 324 4.85 10.07 -4.06
C GLY A 324 5.83 10.21 -5.25
N ARG A 325 6.37 11.42 -5.46
CA ARG A 325 7.38 11.66 -6.51
C ARG A 325 8.69 10.90 -6.26
N THR A 326 9.15 10.88 -5.02
CA THR A 326 10.37 10.14 -4.63
C THR A 326 10.23 8.65 -4.89
N LEU A 327 9.10 8.05 -4.51
CA LEU A 327 8.82 6.64 -4.76
C LEU A 327 8.69 6.34 -6.26
N ALA A 328 8.04 7.21 -7.03
CA ALA A 328 7.96 7.08 -8.50
C ALA A 328 9.37 7.06 -9.14
N VAL A 329 10.22 8.03 -8.81
CA VAL A 329 11.59 8.12 -9.36
C VAL A 329 12.44 6.89 -9.02
N LEU A 330 12.22 6.26 -7.87
CA LEU A 330 12.96 5.06 -7.46
C LEU A 330 12.43 3.76 -8.10
N SER A 331 11.15 3.74 -8.48
CA SER A 331 10.47 2.50 -8.91
C SER A 331 10.36 2.33 -10.42
N ILE A 332 10.47 3.38 -11.23
CA ILE A 332 10.35 3.31 -12.70
C ILE A 332 11.47 4.06 -13.42
N GLU A 333 11.68 3.78 -14.71
CA GLU A 333 12.57 4.61 -15.54
C GLU A 333 11.85 5.93 -15.87
N PHE A 334 11.92 6.89 -14.94
CA PHE A 334 11.10 8.08 -15.01
C PHE A 334 11.69 9.17 -15.95
N ALA A 335 11.85 8.85 -17.24
CA ALA A 335 12.39 9.78 -18.22
C ALA A 335 11.53 11.05 -18.36
N GLY A 336 12.14 12.22 -18.21
CA GLY A 336 11.46 13.51 -18.34
C GLY A 336 10.61 13.91 -17.12
N TYR A 337 10.87 13.36 -15.94
CA TYR A 337 10.17 13.73 -14.69
C TYR A 337 10.35 15.20 -14.28
N THR A 338 11.38 15.89 -14.77
CA THR A 338 11.58 17.34 -14.57
C THR A 338 10.96 18.19 -15.69
N THR A 339 10.59 17.57 -16.82
CA THR A 339 10.12 18.22 -18.06
C THR A 339 8.72 17.74 -18.43
N ARG A 340 8.59 16.71 -19.27
CA ARG A 340 7.30 16.17 -19.76
C ARG A 340 6.35 15.79 -18.64
N TYR A 341 6.88 15.19 -17.57
CA TYR A 341 6.13 14.68 -16.43
C TYR A 341 6.39 15.51 -15.17
N LYS A 342 6.61 16.82 -15.33
CA LYS A 342 6.94 17.74 -14.24
C LYS A 342 5.99 17.63 -13.05
N HIS A 343 4.67 17.52 -13.32
CA HIS A 343 3.63 17.44 -12.29
C HIS A 343 2.69 16.23 -12.44
N THR A 344 3.03 15.28 -13.30
CA THR A 344 2.18 14.12 -13.64
C THR A 344 3.00 12.83 -13.64
N LEU A 345 2.33 11.68 -13.64
CA LEU A 345 2.95 10.35 -13.77
C LEU A 345 2.59 9.74 -15.15
N PRO A 346 3.43 8.86 -15.72
CA PRO A 346 3.00 8.01 -16.82
C PRO A 346 1.87 7.09 -16.33
N GLY A 347 0.88 6.85 -17.20
CA GLY A 347 -0.23 5.94 -16.87
C GLY A 347 0.14 4.47 -17.06
N PRO A 348 -0.71 3.53 -16.61
CA PRO A 348 -0.49 2.08 -16.75
C PRO A 348 -0.31 1.60 -18.19
N ASP A 349 -0.85 2.31 -19.18
CA ASP A 349 -0.67 1.97 -20.61
C ASP A 349 0.75 2.24 -21.12
N ALA A 350 1.49 3.14 -20.44
CA ALA A 350 2.85 3.53 -20.81
C ALA A 350 3.92 2.88 -19.91
N GLU A 351 3.56 2.49 -18.69
CA GLU A 351 4.48 1.96 -17.69
C GLU A 351 4.05 0.56 -17.22
N PRO A 352 4.76 -0.51 -17.65
CA PRO A 352 4.41 -1.90 -17.32
C PRO A 352 4.32 -2.19 -15.82
N LEU A 353 5.16 -1.54 -15.00
CA LEU A 353 5.12 -1.72 -13.55
C LEU A 353 3.77 -1.27 -12.97
N PHE A 354 3.20 -0.18 -13.48
CA PHE A 354 1.91 0.34 -13.05
C PHE A 354 0.73 -0.52 -13.55
N ALA A 355 0.85 -1.15 -14.71
CA ALA A 355 -0.13 -2.13 -15.18
C ALA A 355 -0.16 -3.40 -14.32
N LEU A 356 1.02 -3.85 -13.87
CA LEU A 356 1.18 -5.03 -13.03
C LEU A 356 0.74 -4.76 -11.59
N PHE A 357 1.19 -3.64 -11.00
CA PHE A 357 0.92 -3.25 -9.62
C PHE A 357 -0.02 -2.05 -9.56
N GLY A 358 -1.28 -2.27 -9.97
CA GLY A 358 -2.30 -1.20 -10.05
C GLY A 358 -2.56 -0.50 -8.71
N SER A 359 -2.48 -1.20 -7.58
CA SER A 359 -2.62 -0.60 -6.24
C SER A 359 -1.48 0.38 -5.94
N TYR A 360 -0.24 0.05 -6.32
CA TYR A 360 0.91 0.94 -6.14
C TYR A 360 0.77 2.19 -7.00
N TYR A 361 0.36 2.05 -8.27
CA TYR A 361 0.06 3.20 -9.12
C TYR A 361 -1.00 4.12 -8.49
N ARG A 362 -2.05 3.57 -7.89
CA ARG A 362 -3.09 4.36 -7.22
C ARG A 362 -2.57 5.08 -5.98
N VAL A 363 -1.68 4.47 -5.19
CA VAL A 363 -0.98 5.18 -4.10
C VAL A 363 -0.21 6.39 -4.65
N LEU A 364 0.61 6.18 -5.68
CA LEU A 364 1.38 7.27 -6.27
C LEU A 364 0.48 8.35 -6.86
N HIS A 365 -0.55 7.95 -7.61
CA HIS A 365 -1.51 8.86 -8.23
C HIS A 365 -2.29 9.70 -7.19
N ARG A 366 -2.72 9.08 -6.08
CA ARG A 366 -3.36 9.80 -4.97
C ARG A 366 -2.38 10.74 -4.28
N ALA A 367 -1.18 10.28 -3.95
CA ALA A 367 -0.15 11.11 -3.34
C ALA A 367 0.22 12.31 -4.21
N THR A 368 0.26 12.14 -5.54
CA THR A 368 0.62 13.20 -6.50
C THR A 368 -0.59 13.83 -7.20
N HIS A 369 -1.77 13.80 -6.59
CA HIS A 369 -2.97 14.41 -7.18
C HIS A 369 -2.77 15.93 -7.32
N ALA A 370 -3.25 16.54 -8.42
CA ALA A 370 -3.07 17.97 -8.66
C ALA A 370 -3.75 18.83 -7.58
N ASP A 371 -5.01 18.52 -7.26
CA ASP A 371 -5.74 19.08 -6.12
C ASP A 371 -5.20 18.48 -4.80
N PRO A 372 -4.65 19.30 -3.88
CA PRO A 372 -4.07 18.84 -2.62
C PRO A 372 -5.11 18.20 -1.68
N ALA A 373 -6.37 18.60 -1.73
CA ALA A 373 -7.43 18.07 -0.87
C ALA A 373 -7.82 16.61 -1.18
N ARG A 374 -7.35 16.08 -2.33
CA ARG A 374 -7.57 14.68 -2.75
C ARG A 374 -6.40 13.75 -2.42
N ARG A 375 -5.31 14.28 -1.87
CA ARG A 375 -4.15 13.47 -1.47
C ARG A 375 -4.44 12.69 -0.18
N PHE A 376 -3.43 11.99 0.33
CA PHE A 376 -3.49 11.44 1.69
C PHE A 376 -3.50 12.60 2.69
N THR A 377 -4.34 12.50 3.71
CA THR A 377 -4.51 13.52 4.75
C THR A 377 -3.35 13.55 5.72
N SER A 378 -2.65 12.42 5.90
CA SER A 378 -1.45 12.33 6.72
C SER A 378 -0.43 11.32 6.19
N ALA A 379 0.79 11.36 6.74
CA ALA A 379 1.84 10.39 6.43
C ALA A 379 1.47 8.97 6.91
N GLU A 380 0.78 8.87 8.03
CA GLU A 380 0.27 7.62 8.60
C GLU A 380 -0.77 6.97 7.69
N GLU A 381 -1.72 7.75 7.16
CA GLU A 381 -2.72 7.24 6.21
C GLU A 381 -2.03 6.68 4.96
N MET A 382 -1.04 7.40 4.43
CA MET A 382 -0.25 6.93 3.28
C MET A 382 0.54 5.65 3.63
N ALA A 383 1.12 5.56 4.83
CA ALA A 383 1.91 4.41 5.27
C ALA A 383 1.04 3.15 5.43
N ASP A 384 -0.18 3.30 5.96
CA ASP A 384 -1.14 2.21 6.09
C ASP A 384 -1.52 1.64 4.71
N GLN A 385 -1.88 2.52 3.78
CA GLN A 385 -2.23 2.10 2.42
C GLN A 385 -1.04 1.48 1.68
N LEU A 386 0.15 2.06 1.84
CA LEU A 386 1.38 1.52 1.25
C LEU A 386 1.78 0.16 1.85
N THR A 387 1.45 -0.10 3.12
CA THR A 387 1.63 -1.41 3.76
C THR A 387 0.73 -2.48 3.15
N GLY A 388 -0.53 -2.15 2.86
CA GLY A 388 -1.45 -3.03 2.13
C GLY A 388 -0.91 -3.38 0.74
N VAL A 389 -0.42 -2.38 0.00
CA VAL A 389 0.23 -2.59 -1.30
C VAL A 389 1.48 -3.46 -1.19
N LEU A 390 2.31 -3.29 -0.14
CA LEU A 390 3.48 -4.13 0.07
C LEU A 390 3.11 -5.61 0.23
N ARG A 391 2.04 -5.90 0.97
CA ARG A 391 1.54 -7.27 1.15
C ARG A 391 1.17 -7.90 -0.18
N GLU A 392 0.48 -7.16 -1.05
CA GLU A 392 0.10 -7.61 -2.40
C GLU A 392 1.31 -7.88 -3.28
N VAL A 393 2.26 -6.94 -3.33
CA VAL A 393 3.50 -7.08 -4.10
C VAL A 393 4.27 -8.33 -3.66
N MET A 394 4.40 -8.53 -2.35
CA MET A 394 5.13 -9.68 -1.80
C MET A 394 4.37 -10.99 -1.96
N ALA A 395 3.04 -10.98 -1.86
CA ALA A 395 2.22 -12.14 -2.13
C ALA A 395 2.33 -12.58 -3.59
N LEU A 396 2.27 -11.62 -4.52
CA LEU A 396 2.43 -11.88 -5.94
C LEU A 396 3.83 -12.43 -6.27
N GLY A 397 4.88 -11.84 -5.71
CA GLY A 397 6.27 -12.23 -5.99
C GLY A 397 6.69 -13.56 -5.35
N SER A 398 6.16 -13.90 -4.16
CA SER A 398 6.56 -15.11 -3.42
C SER A 398 5.58 -16.29 -3.54
N GLY A 399 4.36 -16.06 -4.06
CA GLY A 399 3.28 -17.04 -4.07
C GLY A 399 2.74 -17.40 -2.68
N LYS A 400 3.13 -16.67 -1.63
CA LYS A 400 2.70 -16.89 -0.25
C LYS A 400 1.81 -15.73 0.22
N PRO A 401 0.60 -16.02 0.74
CA PRO A 401 -0.27 -14.98 1.30
C PRO A 401 0.42 -14.16 2.38
N ARG A 402 0.09 -12.87 2.42
CA ARG A 402 0.60 -11.89 3.38
C ARG A 402 -0.60 -11.19 4.02
N PRO A 403 -1.40 -11.90 4.85
CA PRO A 403 -2.59 -11.35 5.45
C PRO A 403 -2.26 -10.20 6.39
N GLY A 404 -3.22 -9.32 6.61
CA GLY A 404 -3.15 -8.40 7.73
C GLY A 404 -4.38 -7.53 7.88
N LEU A 405 -4.53 -7.00 9.08
CA LEU A 405 -5.70 -6.21 9.45
C LEU A 405 -5.71 -4.89 8.69
N SER A 406 -6.90 -4.52 8.24
CA SER A 406 -7.21 -3.18 7.72
C SER A 406 -7.33 -2.20 8.89
N THR A 407 -6.93 -0.95 8.66
CA THR A 407 -7.13 0.16 9.61
C THR A 407 -8.40 0.96 9.30
N VAL A 408 -9.09 0.67 8.19
CA VAL A 408 -10.26 1.43 7.72
C VAL A 408 -11.48 0.55 7.39
N PHE A 409 -11.32 -0.76 7.29
CA PHE A 409 -12.42 -1.74 7.12
C PHE A 409 -12.43 -2.78 8.24
N GLY A 410 -13.63 -3.25 8.57
CA GLY A 410 -13.83 -4.44 9.38
C GLY A 410 -13.43 -5.73 8.65
N LEU A 411 -13.45 -6.83 9.39
CA LEU A 411 -13.20 -8.17 8.84
C LEU A 411 -14.37 -8.66 7.99
N GLU A 412 -14.09 -9.61 7.09
CA GLU A 412 -15.14 -10.41 6.47
C GLU A 412 -15.74 -11.35 7.53
N THR A 413 -16.92 -11.00 8.06
CA THR A 413 -17.61 -11.79 9.10
C THR A 413 -18.62 -12.78 8.53
N LYS A 414 -19.04 -12.57 7.27
CA LYS A 414 -19.96 -13.41 6.51
C LYS A 414 -19.39 -13.58 5.10
N THR A 415 -19.66 -14.70 4.45
CA THR A 415 -19.19 -15.00 3.09
C THR A 415 -20.35 -15.10 2.11
N PHE A 416 -20.13 -14.82 0.83
CA PHE A 416 -21.12 -14.98 -0.24
C PHE A 416 -20.67 -16.00 -1.29
N GLY A 417 -21.63 -16.75 -1.84
CA GLY A 417 -21.36 -17.76 -2.88
C GLY A 417 -20.44 -18.92 -2.43
N ALA A 418 -20.20 -19.06 -1.13
CA ALA A 418 -19.28 -20.05 -0.52
C ALA A 418 -19.96 -21.40 -0.25
N SER A 419 -20.46 -22.03 -1.32
CA SER A 419 -21.20 -23.30 -1.27
C SER A 419 -20.66 -24.32 -2.28
N ASP A 420 -20.94 -25.60 -2.04
CA ASP A 420 -20.49 -26.72 -2.87
C ASP A 420 -21.07 -26.73 -4.29
N ALA A 421 -22.17 -26.01 -4.50
CA ALA A 421 -22.80 -25.82 -5.81
C ALA A 421 -22.19 -24.66 -6.62
N LEU A 422 -21.34 -23.83 -5.98
CA LEU A 422 -20.77 -22.60 -6.56
C LEU A 422 -21.83 -21.67 -7.17
N PRO A 423 -22.89 -21.29 -6.44
CA PRO A 423 -23.91 -20.39 -6.96
C PRO A 423 -23.32 -19.01 -7.20
N VAL A 424 -23.78 -18.33 -8.26
CA VAL A 424 -23.57 -16.88 -8.40
C VAL A 424 -24.39 -16.20 -7.30
N PRO A 425 -23.77 -15.42 -6.41
CA PRO A 425 -24.48 -14.80 -5.29
C PRO A 425 -25.47 -13.74 -5.79
N SER A 426 -26.56 -13.52 -5.05
CA SER A 426 -27.49 -12.45 -5.43
C SER A 426 -26.88 -11.08 -5.13
N PRO A 427 -27.12 -10.03 -5.95
CA PRO A 427 -26.58 -8.69 -5.70
C PRO A 427 -26.98 -8.11 -4.33
N ALA A 428 -28.21 -8.40 -3.88
CA ALA A 428 -28.71 -7.98 -2.58
C ALA A 428 -27.97 -8.67 -1.42
N GLU A 429 -27.74 -9.99 -1.51
CA GLU A 429 -26.93 -10.73 -0.52
C GLU A 429 -25.53 -10.12 -0.38
N VAL A 430 -24.85 -9.88 -1.50
CA VAL A 430 -23.49 -9.31 -1.52
C VAL A 430 -23.45 -7.95 -0.82
N ALA A 431 -24.42 -7.06 -1.10
CA ALA A 431 -24.49 -5.74 -0.48
C ALA A 431 -24.61 -5.78 1.05
N THR A 432 -25.22 -6.83 1.60
CA THR A 432 -25.37 -6.99 3.07
C THR A 432 -24.14 -7.62 3.74
N VAL A 433 -23.30 -8.32 2.96
CA VAL A 433 -22.20 -9.17 3.45
C VAL A 433 -20.83 -8.50 3.35
N LEU A 434 -20.61 -7.63 2.36
CA LEU A 434 -19.32 -6.97 2.16
C LEU A 434 -18.83 -6.24 3.44
N PRO A 435 -17.50 -6.19 3.69
CA PRO A 435 -16.94 -5.53 4.86
C PRO A 435 -17.39 -4.07 5.01
N LEU A 436 -17.59 -3.63 6.24
CA LEU A 436 -17.99 -2.25 6.52
C LEU A 436 -16.78 -1.38 6.86
N PRO A 437 -16.80 -0.08 6.48
CA PRO A 437 -15.85 0.88 7.01
C PRO A 437 -15.88 0.89 8.55
N LEU A 438 -14.70 1.03 9.16
CA LEU A 438 -14.59 1.24 10.59
C LEU A 438 -15.20 2.61 10.96
N VAL A 439 -15.71 2.71 12.19
CA VAL A 439 -16.21 3.98 12.73
C VAL A 439 -15.00 4.86 13.01
N ASP A 440 -15.05 6.09 12.54
CA ASP A 440 -14.10 7.14 12.91
C ASP A 440 -14.15 7.40 14.42
N ALA A 441 -13.03 7.24 15.11
CA ALA A 441 -12.95 7.38 16.56
C ALA A 441 -13.12 8.83 17.01
N ASP A 442 -12.87 9.80 16.11
CA ASP A 442 -13.01 11.23 16.38
C ASP A 442 -14.43 11.75 16.11
N ASP A 443 -15.32 10.91 15.55
CA ASP A 443 -16.73 11.26 15.38
C ASP A 443 -17.42 11.39 16.75
N PRO A 444 -18.21 12.45 16.99
CA PRO A 444 -18.79 12.70 18.30
C PRO A 444 -19.84 11.64 18.72
N ALA A 445 -20.34 10.83 17.79
CA ALA A 445 -21.22 9.70 18.08
C ALA A 445 -20.48 8.36 18.23
N ALA A 446 -19.14 8.30 18.09
CA ALA A 446 -18.38 7.05 18.09
C ALA A 446 -18.63 6.18 19.35
N VAL A 447 -18.63 6.80 20.53
CA VAL A 447 -18.90 6.11 21.81
C VAL A 447 -20.34 5.58 21.87
N ALA A 448 -21.31 6.37 21.41
CA ALA A 448 -22.71 5.96 21.37
C ALA A 448 -22.89 4.78 20.41
N LEU A 449 -22.29 4.82 19.22
CA LEU A 449 -22.33 3.74 18.24
C LEU A 449 -21.70 2.45 18.77
N ALA A 450 -20.57 2.56 19.49
CA ALA A 450 -19.92 1.40 20.11
C ALA A 450 -20.78 0.73 21.21
N SER A 451 -21.72 1.46 21.80
CA SER A 451 -22.63 0.94 22.84
C SER A 451 -23.88 0.24 22.30
N ILE A 452 -24.17 0.36 20.99
CA ILE A 452 -25.36 -0.26 20.39
C ILE A 452 -25.15 -1.77 20.29
N THR A 453 -25.99 -2.54 20.97
CA THR A 453 -25.99 -4.01 20.95
C THR A 453 -27.06 -4.61 20.05
N ALA A 454 -27.86 -3.78 19.37
CA ALA A 454 -28.95 -4.23 18.51
C ALA A 454 -28.42 -5.07 17.34
N THR A 455 -28.91 -6.30 17.21
CA THR A 455 -28.54 -7.23 16.13
C THR A 455 -29.56 -7.27 15.01
N GLU A 456 -30.83 -6.96 15.30
CA GLU A 456 -31.89 -6.92 14.31
C GLU A 456 -31.92 -5.56 13.58
N PRO A 457 -32.04 -5.53 12.24
CA PRO A 457 -31.99 -4.28 11.47
C PRO A 457 -33.01 -3.23 11.92
N ALA A 458 -34.22 -3.64 12.32
CA ALA A 458 -35.26 -2.73 12.79
C ALA A 458 -34.96 -2.09 14.15
N GLU A 459 -34.39 -2.86 15.07
CA GLU A 459 -33.97 -2.35 16.37
C GLU A 459 -32.76 -1.41 16.21
N LEU A 460 -31.83 -1.75 15.32
CA LEU A 460 -30.68 -0.91 14.99
C LEU A 460 -31.11 0.44 14.43
N VAL A 461 -32.07 0.47 13.50
CA VAL A 461 -32.66 1.72 12.98
C VAL A 461 -33.26 2.56 14.11
N ALA A 462 -34.03 1.96 15.01
CA ALA A 462 -34.66 2.68 16.13
C ALA A 462 -33.60 3.24 17.11
N ALA A 463 -32.55 2.47 17.40
CA ALA A 463 -31.44 2.89 18.24
C ALA A 463 -30.67 4.05 17.62
N LEU A 464 -30.34 3.97 16.32
CA LEU A 464 -29.63 5.03 15.59
C LEU A 464 -30.46 6.30 15.47
N ALA A 465 -31.79 6.19 15.28
CA ALA A 465 -32.69 7.34 15.25
C ALA A 465 -32.77 8.07 16.61
N SER A 466 -32.41 7.37 17.69
CA SER A 466 -32.36 7.90 19.05
C SER A 466 -30.95 8.34 19.46
N ALA A 467 -29.98 8.32 18.54
CA ALA A 467 -28.62 8.73 18.82
C ALA A 467 -28.58 10.20 19.28
N PRO A 468 -27.72 10.54 20.27
CA PRO A 468 -27.69 11.89 20.85
C PRO A 468 -27.20 12.96 19.86
N GLN A 469 -26.48 12.54 18.81
CA GLN A 469 -25.97 13.43 17.78
C GLN A 469 -26.26 12.89 16.39
N ASP A 470 -26.59 13.80 15.48
CA ASP A 470 -26.77 13.53 14.05
C ASP A 470 -25.44 13.71 13.33
N SER A 471 -24.57 12.70 13.42
CA SER A 471 -23.24 12.70 12.81
C SER A 471 -23.18 11.90 11.50
N ILE A 472 -22.08 12.07 10.75
CA ILE A 472 -21.85 11.33 9.52
C ILE A 472 -21.81 9.82 9.79
N GLU A 473 -21.17 9.38 10.89
CA GLU A 473 -21.11 7.97 11.24
C GLU A 473 -22.49 7.38 11.57
N VAL A 474 -23.35 8.11 12.30
CA VAL A 474 -24.73 7.68 12.58
C VAL A 474 -25.51 7.49 11.28
N ARG A 475 -25.40 8.44 10.35
CA ARG A 475 -26.08 8.37 9.05
C ARG A 475 -25.56 7.24 8.18
N LEU A 476 -24.25 7.02 8.10
CA LEU A 476 -23.65 5.89 7.36
C LEU A 476 -24.12 4.54 7.94
N ARG A 477 -24.19 4.42 9.27
CA ARG A 477 -24.75 3.23 9.93
C ARG A 477 -26.25 3.06 9.67
N MET A 478 -27.00 4.17 9.59
CA MET A 478 -28.41 4.15 9.21
C MET A 478 -28.59 3.62 7.78
N VAL A 479 -27.76 4.06 6.82
CA VAL A 479 -27.77 3.53 5.44
C VAL A 479 -27.61 2.00 5.46
N LYS A 480 -26.64 1.46 6.21
CA LYS A 480 -26.46 0.00 6.31
C LYS A 480 -27.67 -0.69 6.90
N ALA A 481 -28.20 -0.19 8.01
CA ALA A 481 -29.34 -0.81 8.68
C ALA A 481 -30.59 -0.85 7.77
N ARG A 482 -30.84 0.23 7.01
CA ARG A 482 -31.92 0.29 6.01
C ARG A 482 -31.70 -0.66 4.83
N LEU A 483 -30.46 -0.79 4.35
CA LEU A 483 -30.10 -1.79 3.33
C LEU A 483 -30.40 -3.21 3.81
N ASP A 484 -30.07 -3.53 5.06
CA ASP A 484 -30.31 -4.84 5.66
C ASP A 484 -31.81 -5.13 5.88
N GLN A 485 -32.64 -4.10 6.03
CA GLN A 485 -34.11 -4.22 6.02
C GLN A 485 -34.69 -4.43 4.61
N GLY A 486 -33.91 -4.18 3.55
CA GLY A 486 -34.41 -4.10 2.18
C GLY A 486 -35.12 -2.79 1.83
N ASP A 487 -35.09 -1.77 2.70
CA ASP A 487 -35.66 -0.45 2.42
C ASP A 487 -34.67 0.43 1.65
N LEU A 488 -34.51 0.13 0.37
CA LEU A 488 -33.54 0.79 -0.51
C LEU A 488 -33.85 2.28 -0.73
N ARG A 489 -35.13 2.67 -0.64
CA ARG A 489 -35.56 4.07 -0.79
C ARG A 489 -35.12 4.89 0.41
N ALA A 490 -35.33 4.40 1.63
CA ALA A 490 -34.86 5.06 2.84
C ALA A 490 -33.33 5.10 2.88
N ALA A 491 -32.66 3.99 2.53
CA ALA A 491 -31.20 3.95 2.45
C ALA A 491 -30.63 5.01 1.48
N GLY A 492 -31.25 5.19 0.31
CA GLY A 492 -30.88 6.24 -0.63
C GLY A 492 -31.07 7.66 -0.09
N ALA A 493 -32.19 7.91 0.61
CA ALA A 493 -32.44 9.21 1.22
C ALA A 493 -31.42 9.57 2.31
N GLU A 494 -31.03 8.59 3.13
CA GLU A 494 -29.98 8.76 4.15
C GLU A 494 -28.62 9.03 3.51
N LEU A 495 -28.27 8.32 2.43
CA LEU A 495 -27.02 8.54 1.71
C LEU A 495 -26.97 9.92 1.04
N ASP A 496 -28.09 10.40 0.51
CA ASP A 496 -28.18 11.76 -0.04
C ASP A 496 -28.07 12.83 1.06
N ALA A 497 -28.52 12.54 2.29
CA ALA A 497 -28.29 13.41 3.44
C ALA A 497 -26.80 13.46 3.81
N VAL A 498 -26.12 12.31 3.87
CA VAL A 498 -24.66 12.23 4.10
C VAL A 498 -23.88 13.08 3.09
N ARG A 499 -24.26 13.03 1.80
CA ARG A 499 -23.57 13.78 0.74
C ARG A 499 -23.68 15.30 0.88
N ARG A 500 -24.68 15.80 1.61
CA ARG A 500 -24.89 17.24 1.87
C ARG A 500 -24.24 17.71 3.16
N MET A 501 -23.77 16.80 4.02
CA MET A 501 -23.08 17.15 5.26
C MET A 501 -21.68 17.71 4.97
N PRO A 502 -21.20 18.71 5.74
CA PRO A 502 -19.82 19.16 5.68
C PRO A 502 -18.87 18.00 5.98
N ARG A 503 -17.93 17.73 5.07
CA ARG A 503 -16.99 16.61 5.18
C ARG A 503 -15.73 16.88 4.37
N SER A 504 -14.66 16.15 4.69
CA SER A 504 -13.44 16.16 3.89
C SER A 504 -13.73 15.68 2.46
N PRO A 505 -13.22 16.36 1.43
CA PRO A 505 -13.26 15.87 0.05
C PRO A 505 -12.61 14.48 -0.13
N ALA A 506 -11.69 14.11 0.77
CA ALA A 506 -11.03 12.81 0.78
C ALA A 506 -11.89 11.68 1.39
N ASP A 507 -13.05 11.99 1.98
CA ASP A 507 -13.92 10.96 2.58
C ASP A 507 -14.61 10.13 1.48
N TRP A 508 -14.14 8.89 1.36
CA TRP A 508 -14.58 7.90 0.38
C TRP A 508 -15.76 7.06 0.87
N ARG A 509 -16.11 7.09 2.17
CA ARG A 509 -17.16 6.22 2.74
C ARG A 509 -18.52 6.39 2.03
N PRO A 510 -18.96 7.60 1.63
CA PRO A 510 -20.21 7.74 0.89
C PRO A 510 -20.20 7.02 -0.48
N ASP A 511 -19.05 6.93 -1.15
CA ASP A 511 -18.93 6.14 -2.38
C ASP A 511 -19.02 4.64 -2.12
N TRP A 512 -18.49 4.16 -0.97
CA TRP A 512 -18.67 2.76 -0.54
C TRP A 512 -20.15 2.41 -0.40
N PHE A 513 -20.89 3.21 0.37
CA PHE A 513 -22.32 2.97 0.57
C PHE A 513 -23.15 3.17 -0.70
N HIS A 514 -22.73 4.07 -1.59
CA HIS A 514 -23.32 4.17 -2.92
C HIS A 514 -23.15 2.88 -3.72
N GLY A 515 -21.98 2.25 -3.66
CA GLY A 515 -21.71 0.95 -4.27
C GLY A 515 -22.61 -0.16 -3.71
N LEU A 516 -22.75 -0.23 -2.39
CA LEU A 516 -23.65 -1.20 -1.73
C LEU A 516 -25.12 -1.00 -2.16
N LEU A 517 -25.60 0.25 -2.17
CA LEU A 517 -26.96 0.57 -2.60
C LEU A 517 -27.19 0.25 -4.08
N ALA A 518 -26.19 0.48 -4.93
CA ALA A 518 -26.25 0.13 -6.35
C ALA A 518 -26.31 -1.39 -6.56
N LEU A 519 -25.53 -2.18 -5.80
CA LEU A 519 -25.64 -3.65 -5.82
C LEU A 519 -27.04 -4.11 -5.37
N ALA A 520 -27.55 -3.56 -4.27
CA ALA A 520 -28.87 -3.92 -3.77
C ALA A 520 -29.99 -3.58 -4.78
N ASN A 521 -29.82 -2.52 -5.58
CA ASN A 521 -30.71 -2.16 -6.69
C ASN A 521 -30.45 -2.93 -8.00
N ASN A 522 -29.65 -4.01 -7.96
CA ASN A 522 -29.30 -4.83 -9.14
C ASN A 522 -28.62 -4.01 -10.27
N ALA A 523 -27.80 -3.03 -9.91
CA ALA A 523 -27.05 -2.17 -10.82
C ALA A 523 -25.52 -2.38 -10.69
N PRO A 524 -24.98 -3.56 -11.06
CA PRO A 524 -23.58 -3.93 -10.81
C PRO A 524 -22.55 -3.03 -11.51
N LYS A 525 -22.89 -2.41 -12.65
CA LYS A 525 -22.01 -1.47 -13.35
C LYS A 525 -21.84 -0.17 -12.56
N ALA A 526 -22.94 0.40 -12.06
CA ALA A 526 -22.90 1.59 -11.22
C ALA A 526 -22.18 1.32 -9.89
N ALA A 527 -22.39 0.13 -9.32
CA ALA A 527 -21.66 -0.30 -8.12
C ALA A 527 -20.15 -0.37 -8.37
N ARG A 528 -19.72 -0.95 -9.49
CA ARG A 528 -18.31 -1.03 -9.88
C ARG A 528 -17.66 0.35 -9.99
N GLU A 529 -18.34 1.34 -10.57
CA GLU A 529 -17.83 2.72 -10.65
C GLU A 529 -17.65 3.36 -9.26
N ALA A 530 -18.59 3.12 -8.35
CA ALA A 530 -18.50 3.60 -6.98
C ALA A 530 -17.33 2.96 -6.21
N PHE A 531 -17.21 1.62 -6.27
CA PHE A 531 -16.10 0.91 -5.64
C PHE A 531 -14.75 1.22 -6.28
N ALA A 532 -14.71 1.59 -7.56
CA ALA A 532 -13.47 2.04 -8.20
C ALA A 532 -12.95 3.35 -7.59
N ARG A 533 -13.85 4.30 -7.28
CA ARG A 533 -13.48 5.53 -6.55
C ARG A 533 -12.98 5.24 -5.13
N VAL A 534 -13.60 4.28 -4.45
CA VAL A 534 -13.11 3.82 -3.14
C VAL A 534 -11.73 3.19 -3.27
N TYR A 535 -11.49 2.39 -4.31
CA TYR A 535 -10.17 1.79 -4.55
C TYR A 535 -9.10 2.84 -4.89
N ASP A 536 -9.46 3.92 -5.58
CA ASP A 536 -8.56 5.06 -5.78
C ASP A 536 -8.21 5.78 -4.48
N ALA A 537 -9.17 5.87 -3.55
CA ALA A 537 -8.94 6.46 -2.24
C ALA A 537 -8.10 5.54 -1.35
N VAL A 538 -8.49 4.27 -1.18
CA VAL A 538 -7.84 3.33 -0.26
C VAL A 538 -7.24 2.14 -1.01
N PRO A 539 -6.14 2.38 -1.76
CA PRO A 539 -5.57 1.39 -2.68
C PRO A 539 -4.92 0.19 -1.99
N GLY A 540 -4.57 0.28 -0.70
CA GLY A 540 -4.03 -0.83 0.08
C GLY A 540 -5.07 -1.83 0.53
N GLU A 541 -6.36 -1.51 0.41
CA GLU A 541 -7.44 -2.27 1.04
C GLU A 541 -7.96 -3.42 0.18
N ILE A 542 -8.25 -4.56 0.83
CA ILE A 542 -8.80 -5.76 0.20
C ILE A 542 -10.30 -5.61 -0.10
N ALA A 543 -11.06 -4.98 0.80
CA ALA A 543 -12.51 -4.83 0.69
C ALA A 543 -12.98 -4.20 -0.66
N PRO A 544 -12.42 -3.07 -1.14
CA PRO A 544 -12.80 -2.52 -2.44
C PRO A 544 -12.42 -3.41 -3.62
N LYS A 545 -11.32 -4.17 -3.53
CA LYS A 545 -10.94 -5.13 -4.57
C LYS A 545 -11.93 -6.29 -4.63
N LEU A 546 -12.38 -6.80 -3.49
CA LEU A 546 -13.42 -7.84 -3.42
C LEU A 546 -14.76 -7.33 -3.98
N ALA A 547 -15.15 -6.10 -3.63
CA ALA A 547 -16.37 -5.47 -4.12
C ALA A 547 -16.33 -5.23 -5.64
N LEU A 548 -15.17 -4.84 -6.19
CA LEU A 548 -14.94 -4.74 -7.63
C LEU A 548 -15.02 -6.10 -8.32
N ALA A 549 -14.46 -7.15 -7.72
CA ALA A 549 -14.46 -8.49 -8.26
C ALA A 549 -15.89 -9.03 -8.45
N VAL A 550 -16.71 -8.97 -7.39
CA VAL A 550 -18.09 -9.44 -7.43
C VAL A 550 -18.98 -8.57 -8.32
N SER A 551 -18.76 -7.25 -8.34
CA SER A 551 -19.49 -6.35 -9.24
C SER A 551 -19.17 -6.64 -10.72
N ALA A 552 -17.91 -6.97 -11.04
CA ALA A 552 -17.51 -7.37 -12.39
C ALA A 552 -18.11 -8.73 -12.77
N GLU A 553 -18.11 -9.71 -11.85
CA GLU A 553 -18.74 -11.02 -12.06
C GLU A 553 -20.25 -10.87 -12.37
N LEU A 554 -20.97 -10.08 -11.57
CA LEU A 554 -22.39 -9.80 -11.75
C LEU A 554 -22.70 -9.00 -13.03
N ALA A 555 -21.74 -8.23 -13.53
CA ALA A 555 -21.84 -7.53 -14.81
C ALA A 555 -21.47 -8.40 -16.02
N GLY A 556 -21.05 -9.65 -15.81
CA GLY A 556 -20.61 -10.58 -16.86
C GLY A 556 -19.17 -10.39 -17.35
N ASP A 557 -18.38 -9.52 -16.69
CA ASP A 557 -16.98 -9.27 -17.02
C ASP A 557 -16.08 -10.23 -16.23
N HIS A 558 -16.05 -11.50 -16.66
CA HIS A 558 -15.30 -12.55 -15.97
C HIS A 558 -13.78 -12.33 -15.96
N PHE A 559 -13.24 -11.61 -16.95
CA PHE A 559 -11.82 -11.31 -17.01
C PHE A 559 -11.41 -10.31 -15.92
N ALA A 560 -12.14 -9.20 -15.79
CA ALA A 560 -11.89 -8.24 -14.72
C ALA A 560 -12.16 -8.86 -13.33
N ALA A 561 -13.22 -9.66 -13.20
CA ALA A 561 -13.56 -10.34 -11.97
C ALA A 561 -12.43 -11.29 -11.52
N ALA A 562 -11.89 -12.10 -12.44
CA ALA A 562 -10.78 -13.01 -12.15
C ALA A 562 -9.55 -12.26 -11.62
N ARG A 563 -9.17 -11.14 -12.26
CA ARG A 563 -8.03 -10.33 -11.81
C ARG A 563 -8.16 -9.85 -10.37
N PHE A 564 -9.34 -9.34 -9.99
CA PHE A 564 -9.55 -8.83 -8.63
C PHE A 564 -9.70 -9.95 -7.60
N TYR A 565 -10.47 -11.01 -7.90
CA TYR A 565 -10.58 -12.15 -7.00
C TYR A 565 -9.23 -12.82 -6.77
N GLU A 566 -8.40 -12.95 -7.81
CA GLU A 566 -7.05 -13.50 -7.72
C GLU A 566 -6.13 -12.61 -6.88
N LEU A 567 -6.20 -11.29 -7.03
CA LEU A 567 -5.44 -10.34 -6.21
C LEU A 567 -5.81 -10.47 -4.72
N VAL A 568 -7.12 -10.53 -4.41
CA VAL A 568 -7.61 -10.72 -3.04
C VAL A 568 -7.15 -12.07 -2.49
N TRP A 569 -7.42 -13.15 -3.21
CA TRP A 569 -7.12 -14.51 -2.76
C TRP A 569 -5.61 -14.73 -2.57
N ARG A 570 -4.77 -14.30 -3.51
CA ARG A 570 -3.31 -14.43 -3.36
C ARG A 570 -2.79 -13.67 -2.14
N THR A 571 -3.41 -12.55 -1.78
CA THR A 571 -2.95 -11.70 -0.67
C THR A 571 -3.39 -12.26 0.68
N ASP A 572 -4.65 -12.67 0.82
CA ASP A 572 -5.20 -13.12 2.09
C ASP A 572 -6.25 -14.25 1.92
N HIS A 573 -5.91 -15.44 2.41
CA HIS A 573 -6.78 -16.63 2.38
C HIS A 573 -7.95 -16.56 3.38
N SER A 574 -8.03 -15.55 4.25
CA SER A 574 -9.22 -15.35 5.08
C SER A 574 -10.43 -14.89 4.26
N PHE A 575 -10.21 -14.31 3.08
CA PHE A 575 -11.28 -13.82 2.20
C PHE A 575 -11.85 -14.93 1.32
N VAL A 576 -12.58 -15.85 1.96
CA VAL A 576 -13.07 -17.08 1.32
C VAL A 576 -14.01 -16.79 0.14
N SER A 577 -14.79 -15.71 0.20
CA SER A 577 -15.66 -15.31 -0.92
C SER A 577 -14.86 -15.11 -2.22
N ALA A 578 -13.59 -14.69 -2.12
CA ALA A 578 -12.71 -14.56 -3.28
C ALA A 578 -12.31 -15.91 -3.89
N ALA A 579 -12.04 -16.94 -3.09
CA ALA A 579 -11.73 -18.27 -3.60
C ALA A 579 -12.90 -18.86 -4.40
N PHE A 580 -14.11 -18.80 -3.85
CA PHE A 580 -15.30 -19.33 -4.53
C PHE A 580 -15.66 -18.48 -5.76
N GLY A 581 -15.52 -17.15 -5.68
CA GLY A 581 -15.67 -16.26 -6.83
C GLY A 581 -14.68 -16.54 -7.95
N LEU A 582 -13.40 -16.70 -7.61
CA LEU A 582 -12.34 -17.02 -8.56
C LEU A 582 -12.60 -18.37 -9.25
N ALA A 583 -13.01 -19.39 -8.49
CA ALA A 583 -13.38 -20.68 -9.05
C ALA A 583 -14.55 -20.58 -10.04
N ARG A 584 -15.59 -19.78 -9.72
CA ARG A 584 -16.73 -19.56 -10.63
C ARG A 584 -16.29 -18.89 -11.94
N VAL A 585 -15.52 -17.81 -11.86
CA VAL A 585 -15.10 -17.06 -13.07
C VAL A 585 -14.09 -17.85 -13.91
N TYR A 586 -13.24 -18.68 -13.29
CA TYR A 586 -12.39 -19.61 -14.03
C TYR A 586 -13.22 -20.67 -14.75
N LEU A 587 -14.23 -21.26 -14.10
CA LEU A 587 -15.13 -22.22 -14.78
C LEU A 587 -15.89 -21.58 -15.94
N ALA A 588 -16.38 -20.34 -15.77
CA ALA A 588 -17.05 -19.60 -16.84
C ALA A 588 -16.14 -19.33 -18.05
N GLN A 589 -14.82 -19.22 -17.82
CA GLN A 589 -13.79 -19.05 -18.86
C GLN A 589 -13.21 -20.37 -19.38
N GLY A 590 -13.68 -21.53 -18.89
CA GLY A 590 -13.15 -22.85 -19.25
C GLY A 590 -11.86 -23.25 -18.50
N GLY A 591 -11.38 -22.45 -17.56
CA GLY A 591 -10.20 -22.67 -16.73
C GLY A 591 -10.41 -23.67 -15.58
N ARG A 592 -10.78 -24.92 -15.90
CA ARG A 592 -11.11 -25.94 -14.88
C ARG A 592 -9.98 -26.24 -13.90
N ALA A 593 -8.74 -26.33 -14.38
CA ALA A 593 -7.59 -26.64 -13.53
C ALA A 593 -7.35 -25.57 -12.45
N GLY A 594 -7.39 -24.29 -12.83
CA GLY A 594 -7.26 -23.19 -11.88
C GLY A 594 -8.40 -23.13 -10.87
N ALA A 595 -9.63 -23.44 -11.28
CA ALA A 595 -10.77 -23.50 -10.35
C ALA A 595 -10.59 -24.59 -9.28
N ILE A 596 -10.07 -25.75 -9.67
CA ILE A 596 -9.74 -26.85 -8.74
C ILE A 596 -8.64 -26.40 -7.78
N GLU A 597 -7.53 -25.85 -8.29
CA GLU A 597 -6.40 -25.41 -7.48
C GLU A 597 -6.82 -24.40 -6.39
N VAL A 598 -7.64 -23.42 -6.76
CA VAL A 598 -8.13 -22.39 -5.83
C VAL A 598 -9.01 -22.98 -4.73
N LEU A 599 -9.95 -23.86 -5.09
CA LEU A 599 -10.84 -24.51 -4.12
C LEU A 599 -10.06 -25.42 -3.17
N GLU A 600 -9.04 -26.11 -3.69
CA GLU A 600 -8.17 -26.97 -2.90
C GLU A 600 -7.26 -26.19 -1.95
N ALA A 601 -6.90 -24.95 -2.31
CA ALA A 601 -6.08 -24.06 -1.50
C ALA A 601 -6.83 -23.46 -0.28
N VAL A 602 -8.16 -23.64 -0.18
CA VAL A 602 -8.94 -23.16 0.97
C VAL A 602 -8.46 -23.89 2.25
N PRO A 603 -7.95 -23.17 3.28
CA PRO A 603 -7.36 -23.78 4.48
C PRO A 603 -8.34 -24.69 5.22
N ASP A 604 -7.84 -25.76 5.85
CA ASP A 604 -8.63 -26.69 6.67
C ASP A 604 -9.22 -26.04 7.94
N THR A 605 -8.63 -24.94 8.40
CA THR A 605 -9.15 -24.10 9.48
C THR A 605 -10.39 -23.28 9.09
N SER A 606 -10.72 -23.19 7.80
CA SER A 606 -11.90 -22.45 7.33
C SER A 606 -13.19 -23.25 7.55
N SER A 607 -14.25 -22.59 8.02
CA SER A 607 -15.61 -23.16 8.08
C SER A 607 -16.12 -23.62 6.72
N HIS A 608 -15.58 -23.08 5.63
CA HIS A 608 -15.96 -23.41 4.25
C HIS A 608 -15.03 -24.44 3.59
N HIS A 609 -14.03 -24.97 4.30
CA HIS A 609 -13.11 -25.97 3.75
C HIS A 609 -13.86 -27.17 3.16
N VAL A 610 -14.78 -27.75 3.92
CA VAL A 610 -15.57 -28.90 3.47
C VAL A 610 -16.36 -28.55 2.20
N ALA A 611 -17.02 -27.38 2.15
CA ALA A 611 -17.75 -26.94 0.97
C ALA A 611 -16.83 -26.76 -0.25
N ALA A 612 -15.64 -26.20 -0.06
CA ALA A 612 -14.64 -26.01 -1.12
C ALA A 612 -14.11 -27.34 -1.66
N GLN A 613 -13.76 -28.29 -0.78
CA GLN A 613 -13.29 -29.62 -1.21
C GLN A 613 -14.40 -30.41 -1.92
N VAL A 614 -15.65 -30.30 -1.45
CA VAL A 614 -16.79 -30.90 -2.16
C VAL A 614 -16.98 -30.25 -3.53
N ALA A 615 -16.90 -28.92 -3.64
CA ALA A 615 -16.93 -28.23 -4.93
C ALA A 615 -15.81 -28.70 -5.85
N ALA A 616 -14.57 -28.84 -5.36
CA ALA A 616 -13.44 -29.33 -6.14
C ALA A 616 -13.68 -30.76 -6.65
N ILE A 617 -14.20 -31.65 -5.81
CA ILE A 617 -14.61 -33.02 -6.22
C ILE A 617 -15.66 -32.96 -7.32
N LYS A 618 -16.71 -32.14 -7.14
CA LYS A 618 -17.76 -31.97 -8.16
C LYS A 618 -17.20 -31.42 -9.47
N VAL A 619 -16.29 -30.45 -9.43
CA VAL A 619 -15.64 -29.91 -10.64
C VAL A 619 -14.76 -30.98 -11.32
N LYS A 620 -14.07 -31.83 -10.54
CA LYS A 620 -13.35 -32.99 -11.08
C LYS A 620 -14.28 -34.01 -11.73
N ALA A 621 -15.45 -34.23 -11.12
CA ALA A 621 -16.42 -35.25 -11.50
C ALA A 621 -17.49 -34.79 -12.51
N ARG A 622 -17.64 -33.49 -12.82
CA ARG A 622 -18.66 -32.97 -13.75
C ARG A 622 -18.47 -33.58 -15.15
N GLY A 623 -19.24 -34.64 -15.43
CA GLY A 623 -19.16 -35.50 -16.60
C GLY A 623 -19.99 -35.07 -17.81
N HIS A 624 -20.34 -33.79 -17.97
CA HIS A 624 -21.01 -33.32 -19.19
C HIS A 624 -20.04 -33.19 -20.39
N GLU A 625 -18.73 -33.26 -20.15
CA GLU A 625 -17.69 -33.37 -21.17
C GLU A 625 -16.78 -34.54 -20.80
N VAL A 626 -17.26 -35.77 -20.97
CA VAL A 626 -16.52 -37.02 -20.74
C VAL A 626 -15.13 -37.01 -21.41
N GLU A 627 -14.97 -36.23 -22.47
CA GLU A 627 -13.70 -36.03 -23.18
C GLU A 627 -12.61 -35.32 -22.35
N ARG A 628 -12.98 -34.52 -21.35
CA ARG A 628 -12.07 -33.68 -20.54
C ARG A 628 -11.68 -34.27 -19.19
N VAL A 629 -12.32 -35.36 -18.75
CA VAL A 629 -11.97 -36.04 -17.49
C VAL A 629 -10.68 -36.82 -17.67
N VAL A 630 -9.74 -36.68 -16.72
CA VAL A 630 -8.46 -37.38 -16.75
C VAL A 630 -8.36 -38.34 -15.56
N GLU A 631 -7.79 -39.53 -15.78
CA GLU A 631 -7.67 -40.61 -14.79
C GLU A 631 -7.12 -40.14 -13.43
N HIS A 632 -6.07 -39.32 -13.43
CA HIS A 632 -5.45 -38.81 -12.20
C HIS A 632 -6.41 -37.96 -11.34
N GLU A 633 -7.34 -37.22 -11.96
CA GLU A 633 -8.31 -36.38 -11.24
C GLU A 633 -9.41 -37.23 -10.59
N LEU A 634 -9.78 -38.36 -11.20
CA LEU A 634 -10.73 -39.32 -10.61
C LEU A 634 -10.13 -39.98 -9.36
N HIS A 635 -8.87 -40.39 -9.44
CA HIS A 635 -8.15 -40.92 -8.28
C HIS A 635 -7.98 -39.87 -7.18
N ASP A 636 -7.63 -38.64 -7.53
CA ASP A 636 -7.49 -37.55 -6.56
C ASP A 636 -8.84 -37.20 -5.92
N ALA A 637 -9.93 -37.13 -6.69
CA ALA A 637 -11.28 -36.92 -6.19
C ALA A 637 -11.70 -38.02 -5.18
N ALA A 638 -11.41 -39.29 -5.50
CA ALA A 638 -11.69 -40.40 -4.60
C ALA A 638 -10.90 -40.32 -3.28
N LYS A 639 -9.59 -40.07 -3.37
CA LYS A 639 -8.73 -39.93 -2.18
C LYS A 639 -9.16 -38.76 -1.29
N ARG A 640 -9.60 -37.65 -1.88
CA ARG A 640 -10.14 -36.51 -1.12
C ARG A 640 -11.45 -36.84 -0.45
N LEU A 641 -12.39 -37.47 -1.17
CA LEU A 641 -13.66 -37.89 -0.61
C LEU A 641 -13.50 -38.81 0.61
N GLU A 642 -12.50 -39.71 0.58
CA GLU A 642 -12.19 -40.60 1.71
C GLU A 642 -11.72 -39.86 2.97
N ARG A 643 -11.07 -38.71 2.81
CA ARG A 643 -10.53 -37.88 3.91
C ARG A 643 -11.54 -36.91 4.50
N LEU A 644 -12.62 -36.60 3.77
CA LEU A 644 -13.63 -35.65 4.21
C LEU A 644 -14.56 -36.27 5.26
N ALA A 645 -14.75 -35.57 6.37
CA ALA A 645 -15.78 -35.87 7.35
C ALA A 645 -17.15 -35.39 6.82
N LEU A 646 -17.91 -36.30 6.22
CA LEU A 646 -19.25 -36.05 5.69
C LEU A 646 -20.25 -37.03 6.31
N ASP A 647 -21.51 -36.61 6.40
CA ASP A 647 -22.60 -37.54 6.71
C ASP A 647 -22.75 -38.62 5.63
N ALA A 648 -23.43 -39.72 5.98
CA ALA A 648 -23.56 -40.88 5.12
C ALA A 648 -24.25 -40.56 3.78
N GLU A 649 -25.22 -39.65 3.78
CA GLU A 649 -25.97 -39.29 2.56
C GLU A 649 -25.10 -38.50 1.59
N ARG A 650 -24.46 -37.42 2.06
CA ARG A 650 -23.57 -36.57 1.26
C ARG A 650 -22.37 -37.34 0.75
N ARG A 651 -21.77 -38.20 1.58
CA ARG A 651 -20.66 -39.07 1.15
C ARG A 651 -21.10 -40.03 0.04
N THR A 652 -22.26 -40.67 0.18
CA THR A 652 -22.76 -41.62 -0.81
C THR A 652 -23.12 -40.93 -2.12
N ARG A 653 -23.70 -39.72 -2.06
CA ARG A 653 -24.03 -38.91 -3.24
C ARG A 653 -22.78 -38.52 -4.03
N LEU A 654 -21.76 -38.00 -3.36
CA LEU A 654 -20.49 -37.67 -4.01
C LEU A 654 -19.75 -38.90 -4.54
N ALA A 655 -19.83 -40.02 -3.83
CA ALA A 655 -19.29 -41.29 -4.33
C ALA A 655 -19.98 -41.72 -5.63
N ALA A 656 -21.31 -41.55 -5.73
CA ALA A 656 -22.05 -41.80 -6.96
C ALA A 656 -21.57 -40.89 -8.10
N GLU A 657 -21.45 -39.58 -7.87
CA GLU A 657 -20.98 -38.62 -8.89
C GLU A 657 -19.57 -38.96 -9.41
N VAL A 658 -18.64 -39.33 -8.52
CA VAL A 658 -17.27 -39.74 -8.90
C VAL A 658 -17.28 -41.04 -9.70
N LEU A 659 -18.10 -42.01 -9.31
CA LEU A 659 -18.23 -43.28 -10.02
C LEU A 659 -18.94 -43.11 -11.38
N GLU A 660 -19.90 -42.20 -11.50
CA GLU A 660 -20.56 -41.85 -12.77
C GLU A 660 -19.55 -41.26 -13.74
N ALA A 661 -18.70 -40.35 -13.27
CA ALA A 661 -17.62 -39.76 -14.04
C ALA A 661 -16.60 -40.82 -14.52
N ALA A 662 -16.19 -41.72 -13.61
CA ALA A 662 -15.31 -42.83 -13.94
C ALA A 662 -15.94 -43.79 -14.95
N TYR A 663 -17.23 -44.09 -14.80
CA TYR A 663 -17.97 -44.94 -15.73
C TYR A 663 -18.07 -44.31 -17.13
N GLY A 664 -18.36 -43.02 -17.21
CA GLY A 664 -18.33 -42.26 -18.45
C GLY A 664 -16.94 -42.31 -19.12
N TRP A 665 -15.88 -42.08 -18.34
CA TRP A 665 -14.50 -42.12 -18.82
C TRP A 665 -14.11 -43.48 -19.43
N VAL A 666 -14.48 -44.59 -18.76
CA VAL A 666 -14.27 -45.95 -19.27
C VAL A 666 -15.07 -46.17 -20.56
N LYS A 667 -16.33 -45.74 -20.60
CA LYS A 667 -17.21 -45.88 -21.77
C LYS A 667 -16.70 -45.12 -23.00
N ALA A 668 -16.00 -44.00 -22.79
CA ALA A 668 -15.40 -43.21 -23.87
C ALA A 668 -14.12 -43.83 -24.47
N GLY A 669 -13.65 -44.97 -23.97
CA GLY A 669 -12.52 -45.71 -24.54
C GLY A 669 -11.16 -45.01 -24.39
N LYS A 670 -10.99 -44.18 -23.35
CA LYS A 670 -9.76 -43.41 -23.11
C LYS A 670 -8.55 -44.33 -22.78
N PRO A 671 -7.32 -43.97 -23.19
CA PRO A 671 -6.12 -44.77 -22.94
C PRO A 671 -5.93 -45.02 -21.43
N GLY A 672 -5.79 -46.30 -21.03
CA GLY A 672 -5.67 -46.69 -19.61
C GLY A 672 -6.89 -47.43 -19.05
N ALA A 673 -8.04 -47.43 -19.76
CA ALA A 673 -9.25 -48.19 -19.40
C ALA A 673 -9.14 -49.72 -19.62
N ASN A 674 -7.92 -50.25 -19.78
CA ASN A 674 -7.69 -51.65 -20.12
C ASN A 674 -7.68 -52.51 -18.84
N PRO A 675 -8.52 -53.56 -18.70
CA PRO A 675 -8.65 -54.39 -17.50
C PRO A 675 -7.38 -55.17 -17.08
N SER A 676 -6.30 -55.14 -17.87
CA SER A 676 -5.04 -55.82 -17.55
C SER A 676 -4.16 -55.06 -16.54
N ASN A 677 -4.53 -53.85 -16.10
CA ASN A 677 -3.78 -53.07 -15.13
C ASN A 677 -4.49 -53.05 -13.76
N ALA A 678 -4.52 -54.20 -13.08
CA ALA A 678 -5.30 -54.52 -11.87
C ALA A 678 -4.95 -53.71 -10.59
N GLN A 679 -4.20 -52.61 -10.68
CA GLN A 679 -3.83 -51.76 -9.54
C GLN A 679 -4.58 -50.43 -9.49
N ARG A 680 -5.51 -50.17 -10.42
CA ARG A 680 -6.16 -48.86 -10.58
C ARG A 680 -7.62 -48.91 -10.15
N THR A 681 -7.87 -48.49 -8.90
CA THR A 681 -9.21 -48.43 -8.31
C THR A 681 -9.64 -47.01 -7.97
N VAL A 682 -10.93 -46.71 -8.17
CA VAL A 682 -11.60 -45.47 -7.73
C VAL A 682 -12.67 -45.87 -6.72
N LEU A 683 -12.57 -45.40 -5.48
CA LEU A 683 -13.49 -45.74 -4.38
C LEU A 683 -13.67 -47.26 -4.19
N GLY A 684 -12.58 -48.01 -4.35
CA GLY A 684 -12.56 -49.47 -4.23
C GLY A 684 -13.14 -50.24 -5.41
N CYS A 685 -13.56 -49.56 -6.49
CA CYS A 685 -13.99 -50.19 -7.74
C CYS A 685 -12.86 -50.15 -8.76
N GLU A 686 -12.57 -51.26 -9.43
CA GLU A 686 -11.68 -51.27 -10.59
C GLU A 686 -12.25 -50.38 -11.70
N LEU A 687 -11.38 -49.74 -12.49
CA LEU A 687 -11.78 -48.95 -13.67
C LEU A 687 -12.24 -49.85 -14.84
N SER A 688 -13.21 -50.72 -14.58
CA SER A 688 -13.89 -51.56 -15.56
C SER A 688 -15.39 -51.23 -15.56
N GLU A 689 -16.04 -51.37 -16.72
CA GLU A 689 -17.48 -51.10 -16.84
C GLU A 689 -18.30 -51.90 -15.80
N ARG A 690 -17.94 -53.17 -15.60
CA ARG A 690 -18.66 -54.06 -14.69
C ARG A 690 -18.56 -53.60 -13.24
N GLU A 691 -17.34 -53.35 -12.74
CA GLU A 691 -17.12 -52.98 -11.34
C GLU A 691 -17.68 -51.59 -11.01
N LEU A 692 -17.54 -50.63 -11.92
CA LEU A 692 -18.10 -49.29 -11.74
C LEU A 692 -19.63 -49.31 -11.67
N ARG A 693 -20.30 -50.13 -12.51
CA ARG A 693 -21.76 -50.31 -12.46
C ARG A 693 -22.23 -50.97 -11.16
N PHE A 694 -21.48 -51.93 -10.61
CA PHE A 694 -21.76 -52.47 -9.27
C PHE A 694 -21.57 -51.41 -8.18
N GLY A 695 -20.51 -50.60 -8.27
CA GLY A 695 -20.29 -49.48 -7.36
C GLY A 695 -21.46 -48.48 -7.37
N LEU A 696 -21.91 -48.07 -8.55
CA LEU A 696 -23.05 -47.17 -8.74
C LEU A 696 -24.35 -47.75 -8.21
N GLU A 697 -24.64 -49.02 -8.48
CA GLU A 697 -25.80 -49.71 -7.93
C GLU A 697 -25.79 -49.67 -6.39
N ARG A 698 -24.63 -49.95 -5.76
CA ARG A 698 -24.51 -49.87 -4.29
C ARG A 698 -24.78 -48.46 -3.78
N CYS A 699 -24.26 -47.43 -4.43
CA CYS A 699 -24.50 -46.04 -4.06
C CYS A 699 -25.97 -45.65 -4.17
N TYR A 700 -26.63 -45.90 -5.30
CA TYR A 700 -28.05 -45.57 -5.48
C TYR A 700 -28.95 -46.33 -4.50
N ARG A 701 -28.67 -47.62 -4.23
CA ARG A 701 -29.42 -48.38 -3.22
C ARG A 701 -29.20 -47.84 -1.80
N ALA A 702 -27.99 -47.37 -1.48
CA ALA A 702 -27.71 -46.73 -0.19
C ALA A 702 -28.42 -45.37 -0.07
N LEU A 703 -28.41 -44.54 -1.11
CA LEU A 703 -29.17 -43.29 -1.16
C LEU A 703 -30.68 -43.53 -1.02
N ALA A 704 -31.22 -44.56 -1.67
CA ALA A 704 -32.65 -44.91 -1.56
C ALA A 704 -33.06 -45.26 -0.12
N ARG A 705 -32.16 -45.89 0.67
CA ARG A 705 -32.40 -46.17 2.09
C ARG A 705 -32.39 -44.90 2.95
N LEU A 706 -31.61 -43.90 2.56
CA LEU A 706 -31.48 -42.62 3.26
C LEU A 706 -32.51 -41.56 2.79
N ALA A 707 -33.23 -41.81 1.69
CA ALA A 707 -34.18 -40.88 1.11
C ALA A 707 -35.32 -40.53 2.08
N SER A 708 -35.61 -39.22 2.18
CA SER A 708 -36.64 -38.66 3.06
C SER A 708 -38.06 -38.77 2.51
N SER A 709 -38.24 -38.96 1.19
CA SER A 709 -39.55 -39.13 0.56
C SER A 709 -39.66 -40.45 -0.23
N PRO A 710 -40.87 -41.07 -0.29
CA PRO A 710 -41.12 -42.26 -1.12
C PRO A 710 -40.82 -42.05 -2.61
N GLU A 711 -41.09 -40.86 -3.14
CA GLU A 711 -40.87 -40.53 -4.56
C GLU A 711 -39.38 -40.52 -4.89
N GLN A 712 -38.56 -39.86 -4.05
CA GLN A 712 -37.10 -39.88 -4.19
C GLN A 712 -36.55 -41.30 -4.08
N ARG A 713 -37.08 -42.10 -3.15
CA ARG A 713 -36.70 -43.50 -2.98
C ARG A 713 -36.97 -44.32 -4.24
N HIS A 714 -38.16 -44.20 -4.82
CA HIS A 714 -38.52 -44.92 -6.05
C HIS A 714 -37.60 -44.52 -7.20
N ALA A 715 -37.36 -43.22 -7.41
CA ALA A 715 -36.47 -42.74 -8.46
C ALA A 715 -35.03 -43.29 -8.33
N LEU A 716 -34.48 -43.33 -7.11
CA LEU A 716 -33.15 -43.89 -6.84
C LEU A 716 -33.09 -45.42 -7.04
N VAL A 717 -34.17 -46.14 -6.73
CA VAL A 717 -34.28 -47.58 -6.99
C VAL A 717 -34.33 -47.85 -8.49
N ASP A 718 -35.05 -47.04 -9.26
CA ASP A 718 -35.12 -47.15 -10.72
C ASP A 718 -33.75 -46.90 -11.36
N GLN A 719 -33.02 -45.87 -10.88
CA GLN A 719 -31.62 -45.63 -11.29
C GLN A 719 -30.71 -46.82 -10.96
N ALA A 720 -30.83 -47.40 -9.77
CA ALA A 720 -30.08 -48.59 -9.37
C ALA A 720 -30.36 -49.80 -10.28
N ASN A 721 -31.62 -50.00 -10.67
CA ASN A 721 -32.01 -51.10 -11.55
C ASN A 721 -31.54 -50.88 -12.99
N ALA A 722 -31.56 -49.64 -13.48
CA ALA A 722 -31.11 -49.29 -14.82
C ALA A 722 -29.59 -49.45 -15.00
N ILE A 723 -28.80 -49.10 -13.98
CA ILE A 723 -27.33 -49.17 -14.06
C ILE A 723 -26.78 -50.59 -13.80
N ARG A 724 -27.58 -51.47 -13.19
CA ARG A 724 -27.23 -52.84 -12.79
C ARG A 724 -26.49 -53.60 -13.89
N PRO A 725 -25.32 -54.22 -13.61
CA PRO A 725 -24.63 -55.06 -14.59
C PRO A 725 -25.50 -56.26 -14.98
N ARG A 726 -25.51 -56.62 -16.26
CA ARG A 726 -26.13 -57.89 -16.69
C ARG A 726 -25.26 -59.04 -16.21
N THR A 727 -25.75 -59.80 -15.24
CA THR A 727 -25.21 -61.11 -14.89
C THR A 727 -25.57 -62.08 -16.01
N LEU A 728 -24.68 -62.29 -16.98
CA LEU A 728 -24.73 -63.50 -17.80
C LEU A 728 -24.51 -64.66 -16.82
N THR A 729 -25.55 -65.48 -16.66
CA THR A 729 -25.44 -66.79 -16.02
C THR A 729 -25.05 -67.81 -17.08
#